data_AF-A0A928A6H2-F1
#
_entry.id   AF-A0A928A6H2-F1
#
_cell.length_a   1.000
_cell.length_b   1.000
_cell.length_c   1.000
_cell.angle_alpha   90.00
_cell.angle_beta   90.00
_cell.angle_gamma   90.00
#
_symmetry.space_group_name_H-M   'P 1'
#
loop_
_entity.id
_entity.type
_entity.pdbx_description
1 polymer ?
#
loop_
_entity_poly.entity_id
_entity_poly.type
_entity_poly.pdbx_seq_one_letter_code
_entity_poly.pdbx_strand_id
1 'polypeptide(L)'
;MMENKGRNLKKNFIYNFISQVLTLIVPLATTPYLARVLHETGNGQISYVNSLITYFVLFANLGFNVYGQREIAKIRDDKKAKSKLFFEIVIIKAFLSFLSLAVLFTILFTVGYGEKYNILVLCSSFQVIAVIFDILFYYQGEEDFKSIAIRQIIIKALGMAGIFIFVKNESHTWVYMLLFSLITLFSNLIMWPKAIKNIERVKLKELTFKEKIKPTLLIFLPTLAVTVYSVFDKTMIGLFSSNPDFENGCYEQAYKINSVALIFITVISPILIPRNAYDYYNGNIESFKKHINFACNYVFLLGIPLIAGFAVLSNNLSSWFLGAGFESVPLLLIIMSVRFLASGFGVIFGDQIFIAIGKEKFPTISTIIGALVNVVLNLLLIPKFGAVGAAIATAASEIVVTTVLATFAIKYKYFSLKQSMIMSWKNVVAVVPMVICIYFLNNYFDYSIWSFIIIAVTGAAIYGIMLLVLRDKFVFELIRKLLNMVKSKLKMRGKKQMSNTKEQIMELVKKYYKENHVKGEYKSGDKITYAARVYDEKELLNLIDSSLEFWLTSGRYCDEFERNMAKYLNIKLPVLLVNSGSSANLIAFMTLTSPQLGERAIKRGDEVITVACGFPTTVTPIINYGAIPVFVDVTIPQYNIDVEMLEKALSPKTKAVMIAHTLGNPFDLKAVKDFCDKHNLWLIEDNCDALGSKYTINGVEKFTGTIGDIGTSSFYPPHHMTMGEGGAVYTTNPVLYKLAKSFRDWGRDCICPSGVDNFCKHRFDGQYGELPKGYDHKYVYSHFGYNLKVTDMQAAVGVAQLEKFPSFVEKRKENWKRLRANLECVSDKLILPEACPNSDPSWFGFLITCKEGISRTELTKYLEDKKIQTRNLFAGNLVKHPCFDEMRRTGEGYRVVGDLSVTDYVMNNTFWIGVYPGMTNEMIDDMASAIKEFLNK
;
A
#
# COMPACT_ATOMS: atom_id res chain seq x y z
N MET A 1 -30.28 -2.58 6.84
CA MET A 1 -28.82 -2.33 6.91
C MET A 1 -28.16 -3.16 5.82
N MET A 2 -27.91 -2.56 4.65
CA MET A 2 -27.27 -3.27 3.52
C MET A 2 -25.75 -3.26 3.72
N GLU A 3 -25.15 -4.46 3.69
CA GLU A 3 -23.71 -4.67 3.65
C GLU A 3 -23.10 -3.93 2.46
N ASN A 4 -22.43 -2.84 2.75
CA ASN A 4 -21.70 -2.07 1.76
C ASN A 4 -20.44 -2.89 1.39
N LYS A 5 -20.47 -3.60 0.26
CA LYS A 5 -19.26 -4.10 -0.44
C LYS A 5 -18.43 -2.88 -0.90
N GLY A 6 -17.83 -2.19 0.06
CA GLY A 6 -17.12 -0.94 -0.15
C GLY A 6 -15.84 -1.17 -0.93
N ARG A 7 -15.83 -0.87 -2.23
CA ARG A 7 -14.58 -0.55 -2.93
C ARG A 7 -13.94 0.62 -2.19
N ASN A 8 -12.73 0.38 -1.68
CA ASN A 8 -12.03 1.28 -0.76
C ASN A 8 -11.80 2.67 -1.39
N LEU A 9 -12.51 3.69 -0.89
CA LEU A 9 -12.41 5.10 -1.30
C LEU A 9 -10.95 5.60 -1.37
N LYS A 10 -10.07 5.17 -0.45
CA LYS A 10 -8.65 5.53 -0.47
C LYS A 10 -7.91 4.93 -1.67
N LYS A 11 -8.25 3.70 -2.09
CA LYS A 11 -7.66 3.09 -3.30
C LYS A 11 -8.11 3.82 -4.55
N ASN A 12 -9.40 4.16 -4.65
CA ASN A 12 -9.93 4.93 -5.78
C ASN A 12 -9.29 6.32 -5.88
N PHE A 13 -9.03 6.98 -4.75
CA PHE A 13 -8.28 8.23 -4.70
C PHE A 13 -6.85 8.08 -5.25
N ILE A 14 -6.12 7.03 -4.85
CA ILE A 14 -4.75 6.77 -5.33
C ILE A 14 -4.75 6.55 -6.86
N TYR A 15 -5.66 5.75 -7.39
CA TYR A 15 -5.76 5.50 -8.83
C TYR A 15 -6.08 6.78 -9.62
N ASN A 16 -6.93 7.65 -9.07
CA ASN A 16 -7.22 8.95 -9.67
C ASN A 16 -5.98 9.87 -9.62
N PHE A 17 -5.28 9.93 -8.48
CA PHE A 17 -4.05 10.71 -8.34
C PHE A 17 -2.96 10.28 -9.33
N ILE A 18 -2.71 8.98 -9.45
CA ILE A 18 -1.77 8.42 -10.44
C ILE A 18 -2.15 8.84 -11.86
N SER A 19 -3.45 8.75 -12.19
CA SER A 19 -3.98 9.15 -13.50
C SER A 19 -3.68 10.63 -13.80
N GLN A 20 -3.85 11.51 -12.81
CA GLN A 20 -3.55 12.94 -12.95
C GLN A 20 -2.05 13.22 -13.09
N VAL A 21 -1.20 12.58 -12.30
CA VAL A 21 0.26 12.70 -12.41
C VAL A 21 0.74 12.28 -13.80
N LEU A 22 0.18 11.20 -14.35
CA LEU A 22 0.52 10.76 -15.71
C LEU A 22 0.05 11.73 -16.79
N THR A 23 -1.06 12.44 -16.56
CA THR A 23 -1.50 13.51 -17.49
C THR A 23 -0.50 14.65 -17.52
N LEU A 24 0.23 14.89 -16.42
CA LEU A 24 1.26 15.93 -16.32
C LEU A 24 2.57 15.51 -16.99
N ILE A 25 3.03 14.28 -16.76
CA ILE A 25 4.37 13.83 -17.18
C ILE A 25 4.46 13.67 -18.70
N VAL A 26 3.42 13.12 -19.35
CA VAL A 26 3.50 12.81 -20.79
C VAL A 26 3.74 14.06 -21.65
N PRO A 27 2.96 15.15 -21.52
CA PRO A 27 3.21 16.37 -22.30
C PRO A 27 4.58 17.00 -22.01
N LEU A 28 5.07 16.93 -20.77
CA LEU A 28 6.40 17.45 -20.42
C LEU A 28 7.54 16.72 -21.15
N ALA A 29 7.33 15.46 -21.52
CA ALA A 29 8.32 14.67 -22.26
C ALA A 29 8.11 14.70 -23.78
N THR A 30 6.85 14.66 -24.25
CA THR A 30 6.56 14.62 -25.69
C THR A 30 6.57 15.99 -26.36
N THR A 31 6.21 17.07 -25.64
CA THR A 31 6.13 18.42 -26.22
C THR A 31 7.49 18.95 -26.70
N PRO A 32 8.59 18.85 -25.93
CA PRO A 32 9.92 19.24 -26.41
C PRO A 32 10.36 18.47 -27.64
N TYR A 33 10.00 17.20 -27.73
CA TYR A 33 10.34 16.35 -28.86
C TYR A 33 9.55 16.76 -30.11
N LEU A 34 8.22 16.86 -29.99
CA LEU A 34 7.34 17.24 -31.09
C LEU A 34 7.62 18.66 -31.58
N ALA A 35 7.97 19.60 -30.69
CA ALA A 35 8.37 20.95 -31.07
C ALA A 35 9.60 20.93 -31.98
N ARG A 36 10.64 20.15 -31.63
CA ARG A 36 11.89 20.08 -32.41
C ARG A 36 11.78 19.24 -33.69
N VAL A 37 10.86 18.27 -33.72
CA VAL A 37 10.72 17.33 -34.85
C VAL A 37 9.71 17.82 -35.88
N LEU A 38 8.60 18.43 -35.44
CA LEU A 38 7.53 18.91 -36.32
C LEU A 38 7.60 20.41 -36.58
N HIS A 39 8.48 21.13 -35.88
CA HIS A 39 8.62 22.58 -35.97
C HIS A 39 7.29 23.32 -35.69
N GLU A 40 7.31 24.64 -35.75
CA GLU A 40 6.15 25.48 -35.51
C GLU A 40 5.04 25.25 -36.53
N THR A 41 5.39 25.00 -37.79
CA THR A 41 4.47 24.71 -38.90
C THR A 41 3.64 23.45 -38.65
N GLY A 42 4.27 22.29 -38.45
CA GLY A 42 3.59 21.02 -38.22
C GLY A 42 2.74 21.03 -36.94
N ASN A 43 3.27 21.61 -35.86
CA ASN A 43 2.51 21.79 -34.62
C ASN A 43 1.30 22.72 -34.80
N GLY A 44 1.41 23.74 -35.65
CA GLY A 44 0.31 24.64 -35.99
C GLY A 44 -0.80 23.97 -36.79
N GLN A 45 -0.43 23.15 -37.78
CA GLN A 45 -1.39 22.37 -38.55
C GLN A 45 -2.17 21.38 -37.66
N ILE A 46 -1.45 20.71 -36.75
CA ILE A 46 -2.05 19.84 -35.72
C ILE A 46 -3.02 20.63 -34.83
N SER A 47 -2.60 21.80 -34.36
CA SER A 47 -3.40 22.66 -33.48
C SER A 47 -4.71 23.08 -34.14
N TYR A 48 -4.64 23.56 -35.38
CA TYR A 48 -5.80 23.98 -36.17
C TYR A 48 -6.77 22.84 -36.46
N VAL A 49 -6.27 21.68 -36.91
CA VAL A 49 -7.13 20.55 -37.25
C VAL A 49 -7.79 19.97 -35.99
N ASN A 50 -7.07 19.88 -34.87
CA ASN A 50 -7.65 19.43 -33.61
C ASN A 50 -8.72 20.41 -33.09
N SER A 51 -8.55 21.72 -33.27
CA SER A 51 -9.56 22.70 -32.84
C SER A 51 -10.86 22.55 -33.63
N LEU A 52 -10.79 22.26 -34.92
CA LEU A 52 -11.96 21.94 -35.75
C LEU A 52 -12.64 20.64 -35.28
N ILE A 53 -11.87 19.57 -35.15
CA ILE A 53 -12.37 18.22 -34.82
C ILE A 53 -13.01 18.18 -33.42
N THR A 54 -12.52 19.00 -32.49
CA THR A 54 -13.06 19.10 -31.13
C THR A 54 -14.57 19.40 -31.12
N TYR A 55 -15.09 20.22 -32.04
CA TYR A 55 -16.52 20.52 -32.10
C TYR A 55 -17.37 19.34 -32.60
N PHE A 56 -16.85 18.58 -33.55
CA PHE A 56 -17.49 17.34 -34.01
C PHE A 56 -17.52 16.28 -32.91
N VAL A 57 -16.41 16.11 -32.18
CA VAL A 57 -16.33 15.22 -31.02
C VAL A 57 -17.27 15.67 -29.89
N LEU A 58 -17.34 16.96 -29.62
CA LEU A 58 -18.20 17.53 -28.58
C LEU A 58 -19.68 17.31 -28.91
N PHE A 59 -20.08 17.53 -30.17
CA PHE A 59 -21.44 17.29 -30.63
C PHE A 59 -21.78 15.79 -30.61
N ALA A 60 -20.87 14.92 -31.06
CA ALA A 60 -21.03 13.48 -31.00
C ALA A 60 -21.22 12.93 -29.56
N ASN A 61 -20.61 13.60 -28.57
CA ASN A 61 -20.74 13.22 -27.16
C ASN A 61 -21.96 13.86 -26.47
N LEU A 62 -22.40 15.05 -26.88
CA LEU A 62 -23.58 15.78 -26.36
C LEU A 62 -23.69 15.86 -24.81
N GLY A 63 -22.58 15.73 -24.08
CA GLY A 63 -22.58 15.69 -22.61
C GLY A 63 -22.97 14.34 -21.97
N PHE A 64 -23.09 13.27 -22.77
CA PHE A 64 -23.49 11.94 -22.29
C PHE A 64 -22.51 11.33 -21.30
N ASN A 65 -21.22 11.71 -21.33
CA ASN A 65 -20.28 11.17 -20.35
C ASN A 65 -20.63 11.57 -18.90
N VAL A 66 -20.94 12.85 -18.67
CA VAL A 66 -21.32 13.37 -17.35
C VAL A 66 -22.72 12.90 -16.95
N TYR A 67 -23.67 12.92 -17.89
CA TYR A 67 -25.01 12.41 -17.66
C TYR A 67 -25.00 10.92 -17.29
N GLY A 68 -24.33 10.10 -18.11
CA GLY A 68 -24.23 8.66 -17.91
C GLY A 68 -23.56 8.28 -16.60
N GLN A 69 -22.48 8.98 -16.20
CA GLN A 69 -21.83 8.75 -14.90
C GLN A 69 -22.83 8.91 -13.75
N ARG A 70 -23.61 10.00 -13.75
CA ARG A 70 -24.57 10.31 -12.68
C ARG A 70 -25.72 9.30 -12.64
N GLU A 71 -26.28 8.95 -13.78
CA GLU A 71 -27.42 8.05 -13.84
C GLU A 71 -27.04 6.58 -13.58
N ILE A 72 -25.91 6.09 -14.11
CA ILE A 72 -25.40 4.74 -13.80
C ILE A 72 -25.11 4.61 -12.30
N ALA A 73 -24.52 5.63 -11.65
CA ALA A 73 -24.27 5.60 -10.22
C ALA A 73 -25.55 5.46 -9.37
N LYS A 74 -26.68 6.01 -9.82
CA LYS A 74 -27.98 5.89 -9.13
C LYS A 74 -28.59 4.49 -9.22
N ILE A 75 -28.40 3.82 -10.36
CA ILE A 75 -28.98 2.50 -10.67
C ILE A 75 -27.94 1.38 -10.63
N ARG A 76 -26.81 1.60 -9.95
CA ARG A 76 -25.62 0.75 -9.97
C ARG A 76 -25.91 -0.73 -9.66
N ASP A 77 -26.81 -0.96 -8.70
CA ASP A 77 -27.16 -2.29 -8.21
C ASP A 77 -28.27 -2.96 -9.04
N ASP A 78 -28.94 -2.23 -9.93
CA ASP A 78 -29.92 -2.77 -10.88
C ASP A 78 -29.26 -3.03 -12.24
N LYS A 79 -28.87 -4.30 -12.44
CA LYS A 79 -28.16 -4.73 -13.64
C LYS A 79 -28.98 -4.53 -14.93
N LYS A 80 -30.32 -4.69 -14.88
CA LYS A 80 -31.18 -4.55 -16.06
C LYS A 80 -31.36 -3.07 -16.43
N ALA A 81 -31.68 -2.22 -15.45
CA ALA A 81 -31.79 -0.77 -15.67
C ALA A 81 -30.45 -0.16 -16.13
N LYS A 82 -29.35 -0.58 -15.53
CA LYS A 82 -27.99 -0.20 -15.94
C LYS A 82 -27.68 -0.58 -17.38
N SER A 83 -28.01 -1.80 -17.78
CA SER A 83 -27.79 -2.28 -19.15
C SER A 83 -28.65 -1.52 -20.16
N LYS A 84 -29.91 -1.23 -19.82
CA LYS A 84 -30.81 -0.41 -20.65
C LYS A 84 -30.22 0.98 -20.88
N LEU A 85 -29.84 1.69 -19.82
CA LEU A 85 -29.24 3.01 -19.92
C LEU A 85 -27.92 3.01 -20.68
N PHE A 86 -27.08 1.99 -20.48
CA PHE A 86 -25.82 1.83 -21.21
C PHE A 86 -26.05 1.79 -22.72
N PHE A 87 -26.97 0.93 -23.19
CA PHE A 87 -27.27 0.82 -24.62
C PHE A 87 -27.97 2.07 -25.17
N GLU A 88 -28.87 2.71 -24.42
CA GLU A 88 -29.49 3.98 -24.83
C GLU A 88 -28.43 5.05 -25.13
N ILE A 89 -27.47 5.24 -24.21
CA ILE A 89 -26.40 6.23 -24.37
C ILE A 89 -25.50 5.88 -25.56
N VAL A 90 -25.05 4.63 -25.65
CA VAL A 90 -24.15 4.18 -26.73
C VAL A 90 -24.82 4.35 -28.10
N ILE A 91 -26.09 3.99 -28.25
CA ILE A 91 -26.81 4.11 -29.53
C ILE A 91 -27.00 5.57 -29.93
N ILE A 92 -27.34 6.46 -28.98
CA ILE A 92 -27.45 7.89 -29.30
C ILE A 92 -26.08 8.45 -29.69
N LYS A 93 -25.01 8.14 -28.95
CA LYS A 93 -23.65 8.56 -29.30
C LYS A 93 -23.24 8.04 -30.68
N ALA A 94 -23.60 6.80 -31.03
CA ALA A 94 -23.34 6.23 -32.35
C ALA A 94 -24.04 7.03 -33.46
N PHE A 95 -25.33 7.34 -33.29
CA PHE A 95 -26.09 8.15 -34.23
C PHE A 95 -25.51 9.56 -34.39
N LEU A 96 -25.21 10.24 -33.29
CA LEU A 96 -24.62 11.60 -33.32
C LEU A 96 -23.21 11.60 -33.90
N SER A 97 -22.42 10.56 -33.66
CA SER A 97 -21.09 10.40 -34.28
C SER A 97 -21.21 10.19 -35.79
N PHE A 98 -22.18 9.38 -36.25
CA PHE A 98 -22.45 9.22 -37.67
C PHE A 98 -22.88 10.53 -38.33
N LEU A 99 -23.78 11.29 -37.70
CA LEU A 99 -24.19 12.60 -38.19
C LEU A 99 -23.00 13.58 -38.24
N SER A 100 -22.15 13.58 -37.20
CA SER A 100 -20.93 14.40 -37.16
C SER A 100 -19.96 14.04 -38.28
N LEU A 101 -19.75 12.75 -38.54
CA LEU A 101 -18.90 12.26 -39.62
C LEU A 101 -19.48 12.59 -41.00
N ALA A 102 -20.79 12.47 -41.17
CA ALA A 102 -21.46 12.85 -42.42
C ALA A 102 -21.21 14.33 -42.73
N VAL A 103 -21.43 15.23 -41.76
CA VAL A 103 -21.15 16.66 -41.92
C VAL A 103 -19.66 16.90 -42.18
N LEU A 104 -18.77 16.26 -41.40
CA LEU A 104 -17.32 16.42 -41.55
C LEU A 104 -16.83 15.99 -42.96
N PHE A 105 -17.29 14.84 -43.45
CA PHE A 105 -16.92 14.32 -44.76
C PHE A 105 -17.59 15.07 -45.90
N THR A 106 -18.83 15.54 -45.75
CA THR A 106 -19.44 16.45 -46.74
C THR A 106 -18.59 17.70 -46.89
N ILE A 107 -18.14 18.34 -45.81
CA ILE A 107 -17.26 19.51 -45.91
C ILE A 107 -15.92 19.12 -46.54
N LEU A 108 -15.31 18.02 -46.11
CA LEU A 108 -14.01 17.54 -46.61
C LEU A 108 -14.01 17.27 -48.12
N PHE A 109 -15.06 16.65 -48.65
CA PHE A 109 -15.13 16.23 -50.06
C PHE A 109 -15.82 17.24 -50.99
N THR A 110 -16.53 18.26 -50.48
CA THR A 110 -17.16 19.29 -51.32
C THR A 110 -16.39 20.61 -51.33
N VAL A 111 -16.09 21.16 -50.15
CA VAL A 111 -15.37 22.45 -50.00
C VAL A 111 -13.88 22.22 -49.80
N GLY A 112 -13.52 21.15 -49.08
CA GLY A 112 -12.17 20.90 -48.61
C GLY A 112 -11.75 21.85 -47.48
N TYR A 113 -10.74 21.45 -46.71
CA TYR A 113 -10.09 22.31 -45.72
C TYR A 113 -8.79 22.92 -46.26
N GLY A 114 -8.43 22.62 -47.51
CA GLY A 114 -7.13 22.89 -48.14
C GLY A 114 -6.28 21.62 -48.22
N GLU A 115 -5.54 21.44 -49.32
CA GLU A 115 -4.80 20.18 -49.60
C GLU A 115 -3.91 19.73 -48.44
N LYS A 116 -3.23 20.68 -47.80
CA LYS A 116 -2.36 20.41 -46.63
C LYS A 116 -3.11 19.89 -45.38
N TYR A 117 -4.37 20.28 -45.18
CA TYR A 117 -5.14 19.90 -43.98
C TYR A 117 -6.07 18.70 -44.22
N ASN A 118 -6.47 18.42 -45.47
CA ASN A 118 -7.41 17.35 -45.79
C ASN A 118 -6.97 15.99 -45.23
N ILE A 119 -5.69 15.63 -45.39
CA ILE A 119 -5.12 14.38 -44.87
C ILE A 119 -5.16 14.33 -43.33
N LEU A 120 -4.91 15.45 -42.66
CA LEU A 120 -4.92 15.55 -41.21
C LEU A 120 -6.35 15.45 -40.66
N VAL A 121 -7.32 16.08 -41.33
CA VAL A 121 -8.75 15.97 -41.00
C VAL A 121 -9.23 14.53 -41.16
N LEU A 122 -8.83 13.85 -42.24
CA LEU A 122 -9.14 12.43 -42.45
C LEU A 122 -8.56 11.56 -41.32
N CYS A 123 -7.29 11.76 -40.95
CA CYS A 123 -6.67 11.07 -39.82
C CYS A 123 -7.42 11.34 -38.49
N SER A 124 -7.92 12.56 -38.30
CA SER A 124 -8.62 12.97 -37.08
C SER A 124 -10.06 12.50 -37.00
N SER A 125 -10.68 12.13 -38.12
CA SER A 125 -12.04 11.58 -38.14
C SER A 125 -12.19 10.34 -37.27
N PHE A 126 -11.11 9.56 -37.08
CA PHE A 126 -11.06 8.44 -36.13
C PHE A 126 -11.34 8.85 -34.68
N GLN A 127 -11.10 10.10 -34.29
CA GLN A 127 -11.47 10.61 -32.97
C GLN A 127 -12.99 10.71 -32.80
N VAL A 128 -13.71 11.10 -33.86
CA VAL A 128 -15.18 11.12 -33.86
C VAL A 128 -15.73 9.70 -33.79
N ILE A 129 -15.12 8.76 -34.53
CA ILE A 129 -15.44 7.32 -34.43
C ILE A 129 -15.19 6.81 -33.00
N ALA A 130 -14.09 7.23 -32.37
CA ALA A 130 -13.75 6.82 -31.01
C ALA A 130 -14.82 7.21 -29.97
N VAL A 131 -15.62 8.27 -30.21
CA VAL A 131 -16.71 8.68 -29.31
C VAL A 131 -17.76 7.58 -29.17
N ILE A 132 -18.02 6.81 -30.23
CA ILE A 132 -18.97 5.68 -30.23
C ILE A 132 -18.57 4.66 -29.17
N PHE A 133 -17.26 4.38 -29.09
CA PHE A 133 -16.70 3.39 -28.20
C PHE A 133 -16.33 3.95 -26.83
N ASP A 134 -16.49 5.25 -26.60
CA ASP A 134 -16.20 5.85 -25.30
C ASP A 134 -17.29 5.50 -24.28
N ILE A 135 -16.96 4.55 -23.41
CA ILE A 135 -17.80 4.07 -22.31
C ILE A 135 -17.24 4.47 -20.94
N LEU A 136 -16.44 5.55 -20.88
CA LEU A 136 -15.84 6.01 -19.62
C LEU A 136 -16.90 6.27 -18.53
N PHE A 137 -18.07 6.78 -18.92
CA PHE A 137 -19.19 7.06 -18.03
C PHE A 137 -19.66 5.84 -17.24
N TYR A 138 -19.62 4.66 -17.85
CA TYR A 138 -20.01 3.40 -17.21
C TYR A 138 -19.06 3.06 -16.06
N TYR A 139 -17.75 3.11 -16.32
CA TYR A 139 -16.73 2.80 -15.31
C TYR A 139 -16.69 3.82 -14.18
N GLN A 140 -16.94 5.11 -14.49
CA GLN A 140 -17.05 6.15 -13.48
C GLN A 140 -18.30 5.98 -12.62
N GLY A 141 -19.45 5.62 -13.21
CA GLY A 141 -20.68 5.33 -12.47
C GLY A 141 -20.59 4.07 -11.60
N GLU A 142 -19.84 3.06 -12.04
CA GLU A 142 -19.55 1.83 -11.28
C GLU A 142 -18.42 2.00 -10.24
N GLU A 143 -17.84 3.20 -10.10
CA GLU A 143 -16.69 3.50 -9.25
C GLU A 143 -15.46 2.59 -9.49
N ASP A 144 -15.27 2.12 -10.74
CA ASP A 144 -14.13 1.28 -11.14
C ASP A 144 -12.95 2.14 -11.66
N PHE A 145 -12.45 3.02 -10.78
CA PHE A 145 -11.33 3.92 -11.09
C PHE A 145 -10.02 3.18 -11.36
N LYS A 146 -9.87 1.95 -10.84
CA LYS A 146 -8.71 1.09 -11.11
C LYS A 146 -8.59 0.79 -12.61
N SER A 147 -9.68 0.41 -13.26
CA SER A 147 -9.65 0.07 -14.69
C SER A 147 -9.34 1.27 -15.55
N ILE A 148 -9.88 2.44 -15.17
CA ILE A 148 -9.58 3.72 -15.82
C ILE A 148 -8.08 4.03 -15.71
N ALA A 149 -7.51 3.94 -14.51
CA ALA A 149 -6.10 4.26 -14.26
C ALA A 149 -5.15 3.31 -15.00
N ILE A 150 -5.40 1.99 -14.96
CA ILE A 150 -4.59 0.99 -15.66
C ILE A 150 -4.60 1.24 -17.17
N ARG A 151 -5.79 1.46 -17.75
CA ARG A 151 -5.92 1.84 -19.17
C ARG A 151 -5.09 3.09 -19.47
N GLN A 152 -5.22 4.15 -18.68
CA GLN A 152 -4.49 5.38 -18.93
C GLN A 152 -2.97 5.20 -18.87
N ILE A 153 -2.46 4.40 -17.93
CA ILE A 153 -1.03 4.07 -17.85
C ILE A 153 -0.56 3.42 -19.15
N ILE A 154 -1.24 2.35 -19.57
CA ILE A 154 -0.86 1.57 -20.76
C ILE A 154 -0.89 2.47 -22.01
N ILE A 155 -1.99 3.19 -22.20
CA ILE A 155 -2.22 4.01 -23.39
C ILE A 155 -1.25 5.19 -23.47
N LYS A 156 -0.96 5.84 -22.34
CA LYS A 156 0.03 6.93 -22.29
C LYS A 156 1.44 6.44 -22.56
N ALA A 157 1.82 5.28 -22.02
CA ALA A 157 3.13 4.67 -22.28
C ALA A 157 3.27 4.27 -23.75
N LEU A 158 2.28 3.57 -24.32
CA LEU A 158 2.26 3.18 -25.73
C LEU A 158 2.27 4.40 -26.65
N GLY A 159 1.47 5.43 -26.35
CA GLY A 159 1.41 6.64 -27.16
C GLY A 159 2.70 7.45 -27.12
N MET A 160 3.30 7.58 -25.93
CA MET A 160 4.61 8.21 -25.78
C MET A 160 5.69 7.46 -26.57
N ALA A 161 5.75 6.13 -26.44
CA ALA A 161 6.68 5.30 -27.22
C ALA A 161 6.43 5.43 -28.73
N GLY A 162 5.17 5.37 -29.17
CA GLY A 162 4.80 5.52 -30.58
C GLY A 162 5.23 6.85 -31.17
N ILE A 163 5.10 7.96 -30.42
CA ILE A 163 5.57 9.28 -30.85
C ILE A 163 7.08 9.25 -31.13
N PHE A 164 7.88 8.73 -30.19
CA PHE A 164 9.34 8.66 -30.38
C PHE A 164 9.76 7.69 -31.47
N ILE A 165 9.00 6.63 -31.73
CA ILE A 165 9.33 5.61 -32.73
C ILE A 165 8.95 6.07 -34.15
N PHE A 166 7.75 6.62 -34.34
CA PHE A 166 7.19 6.86 -35.67
C PHE A 166 7.27 8.31 -36.15
N VAL A 167 7.32 9.29 -35.24
CA VAL A 167 7.36 10.71 -35.61
C VAL A 167 8.81 11.17 -35.60
N LYS A 168 9.40 11.41 -36.78
CA LYS A 168 10.84 11.61 -36.94
C LYS A 168 11.23 12.89 -37.68
N ASN A 169 10.31 13.49 -38.43
CA ASN A 169 10.52 14.71 -39.19
C ASN A 169 9.18 15.43 -39.40
N GLU A 170 9.22 16.63 -39.97
CA GLU A 170 8.04 17.48 -40.19
C GLU A 170 6.97 16.85 -41.08
N SER A 171 7.36 16.08 -42.11
CA SER A 171 6.40 15.42 -43.00
C SER A 171 5.59 14.33 -42.30
N HIS A 172 6.02 13.88 -41.11
CA HIS A 172 5.30 12.93 -40.28
C HIS A 172 4.20 13.58 -39.42
N THR A 173 3.80 14.82 -39.70
CA THR A 173 2.66 15.49 -39.05
C THR A 173 1.37 14.66 -39.14
N TRP A 174 1.09 14.04 -40.30
CA TRP A 174 -0.05 13.14 -40.46
C TRP A 174 0.11 11.83 -39.68
N VAL A 175 1.33 11.31 -39.57
CA VAL A 175 1.64 10.10 -38.78
C VAL A 175 1.30 10.36 -37.31
N TYR A 176 1.69 11.52 -36.78
CA TYR A 176 1.33 11.93 -35.43
C TYR A 176 -0.19 12.00 -35.24
N MET A 177 -0.91 12.65 -36.16
CA MET A 177 -2.37 12.79 -36.07
C MET A 177 -3.09 11.43 -36.14
N LEU A 178 -2.66 10.55 -37.04
CA LEU A 178 -3.22 9.20 -37.17
C LEU A 178 -2.91 8.38 -35.92
N LEU A 179 -1.67 8.40 -35.44
CA LEU A 179 -1.24 7.71 -34.23
C LEU A 179 -2.08 8.16 -33.02
N PHE A 180 -2.21 9.47 -32.79
CA PHE A 180 -3.02 10.02 -31.70
C PHE A 180 -4.49 9.58 -31.79
N SER A 181 -5.06 9.60 -32.99
CA SER A 181 -6.47 9.24 -33.22
C SER A 181 -6.72 7.73 -33.06
N LEU A 182 -5.83 6.88 -33.57
CA LEU A 182 -5.89 5.43 -33.39
C LEU A 182 -5.69 5.04 -31.92
N ILE A 183 -4.73 5.65 -31.23
CA ILE A 183 -4.53 5.43 -29.79
C ILE A 183 -5.80 5.76 -29.03
N THR A 184 -6.46 6.87 -29.35
CA THR A 184 -7.73 7.27 -28.72
C THR A 184 -8.83 6.22 -28.97
N LEU A 185 -8.96 5.73 -30.21
CA LEU A 185 -9.91 4.69 -30.58
C LEU A 185 -9.64 3.36 -29.85
N PHE A 186 -8.43 2.83 -29.93
CA PHE A 186 -8.05 1.57 -29.27
C PHE A 186 -8.15 1.66 -27.75
N SER A 187 -7.82 2.82 -27.20
CA SER A 187 -7.98 3.11 -25.77
C SER A 187 -9.44 2.99 -25.32
N ASN A 188 -10.39 3.43 -26.14
CA ASN A 188 -11.81 3.26 -25.86
C ASN A 188 -12.26 1.79 -26.05
N LEU A 189 -11.80 1.13 -27.12
CA LEU A 189 -12.13 -0.28 -27.40
C LEU A 189 -11.65 -1.26 -26.32
N ILE A 190 -10.45 -1.04 -25.74
CA ILE A 190 -9.88 -1.88 -24.67
C ILE A 190 -10.82 -2.03 -23.46
N MET A 191 -11.69 -1.07 -23.22
CA MET A 191 -12.61 -1.07 -22.09
C MET A 191 -13.86 -1.93 -22.33
N TRP A 192 -14.17 -2.30 -23.57
CA TRP A 192 -15.41 -3.02 -23.90
C TRP A 192 -15.49 -4.45 -23.38
N PRO A 193 -14.46 -5.30 -23.51
CA PRO A 193 -14.54 -6.71 -23.10
C PRO A 193 -14.95 -6.88 -21.64
N LYS A 194 -14.49 -6.00 -20.76
CA LYS A 194 -14.86 -6.02 -19.34
C LYS A 194 -16.25 -5.44 -19.09
N ALA A 195 -16.67 -4.41 -19.82
CA ALA A 195 -18.01 -3.83 -19.68
C ALA A 195 -19.10 -4.81 -20.14
N ILE A 196 -18.91 -5.47 -21.29
CA ILE A 196 -19.86 -6.44 -21.86
C ILE A 196 -20.11 -7.61 -20.88
N LYS A 197 -19.09 -8.07 -20.15
CA LYS A 197 -19.25 -9.13 -19.13
C LYS A 197 -20.17 -8.74 -17.97
N ASN A 198 -20.36 -7.45 -17.74
CA ASN A 198 -21.08 -6.90 -16.58
C ASN A 198 -22.43 -6.26 -16.94
N ILE A 199 -22.84 -6.31 -18.22
CA ILE A 199 -24.14 -5.86 -18.72
C ILE A 199 -24.91 -7.03 -19.35
N GLU A 200 -26.23 -6.90 -19.45
CA GLU A 200 -27.13 -7.90 -20.03
C GLU A 200 -27.70 -7.41 -21.36
N ARG A 201 -28.16 -8.34 -22.19
CA ARG A 201 -28.83 -7.99 -23.45
C ARG A 201 -30.18 -7.35 -23.16
N VAL A 202 -30.47 -6.24 -23.84
CA VAL A 202 -31.74 -5.51 -23.73
C VAL A 202 -32.44 -5.52 -25.10
N LYS A 203 -33.75 -5.77 -25.12
CA LYS A 203 -34.54 -5.77 -26.36
C LYS A 203 -34.68 -4.32 -26.87
N LEU A 204 -34.56 -4.11 -28.17
CA LEU A 204 -34.68 -2.78 -28.79
C LEU A 204 -36.00 -2.05 -28.44
N LYS A 205 -37.11 -2.79 -28.29
CA LYS A 205 -38.42 -2.23 -27.92
C LYS A 205 -38.47 -1.66 -26.49
N GLU A 206 -37.53 -2.03 -25.61
CA GLU A 206 -37.49 -1.58 -24.21
C GLU A 206 -36.72 -0.26 -24.04
N LEU A 207 -36.05 0.25 -25.08
CA LEU A 207 -35.19 1.44 -25.02
C LEU A 207 -35.99 2.74 -25.19
N THR A 208 -35.67 3.77 -24.39
CA THR A 208 -36.32 5.09 -24.42
C THR A 208 -35.30 6.22 -24.60
N PHE A 209 -35.27 6.84 -25.79
CA PHE A 209 -34.25 7.85 -26.14
C PHE A 209 -34.64 9.29 -25.80
N LYS A 210 -35.91 9.67 -25.98
CA LYS A 210 -36.39 11.07 -25.91
C LYS A 210 -36.15 11.71 -24.54
N GLU A 211 -36.27 10.93 -23.47
CA GLU A 211 -36.11 11.38 -22.09
C GLU A 211 -34.67 11.81 -21.75
N LYS A 212 -33.69 11.34 -22.53
CA LYS A 212 -32.26 11.57 -22.26
C LYS A 212 -31.73 12.86 -22.87
N ILE A 213 -32.39 13.38 -23.90
CA ILE A 213 -31.93 14.52 -24.69
C ILE A 213 -31.97 15.84 -23.91
N LYS A 214 -33.07 16.13 -23.20
CA LYS A 214 -33.21 17.40 -22.47
C LYS A 214 -32.15 17.56 -21.36
N PRO A 215 -31.91 16.57 -20.47
CA PRO A 215 -30.87 16.67 -19.46
C PRO A 215 -29.45 16.81 -20.03
N THR A 216 -29.15 16.15 -21.14
CA THR A 216 -27.81 16.20 -21.75
C THR A 216 -27.55 17.53 -22.46
N LEU A 217 -28.55 18.10 -23.12
CA LEU A 217 -28.47 19.45 -23.70
C LEU A 217 -28.14 20.52 -22.64
N LEU A 218 -28.71 20.40 -21.43
CA LEU A 218 -28.40 21.32 -20.32
C LEU A 218 -26.94 21.23 -19.85
N ILE A 219 -26.29 20.07 -19.99
CA ILE A 219 -24.86 19.88 -19.70
C ILE A 219 -23.99 20.33 -20.89
N PHE A 220 -24.48 20.11 -22.11
CA PHE A 220 -23.77 20.44 -23.34
C PHE A 220 -23.53 21.95 -23.49
N LEU A 221 -24.53 22.79 -23.25
CA LEU A 221 -24.43 24.24 -23.44
C LEU A 221 -23.26 24.92 -22.69
N PRO A 222 -23.08 24.72 -21.35
CA PRO A 222 -21.94 25.30 -20.66
C PRO A 222 -20.61 24.69 -21.13
N THR A 223 -20.58 23.39 -21.46
CA THR A 223 -19.37 22.72 -21.98
C THR A 223 -18.96 23.31 -23.34
N LEU A 224 -19.94 23.60 -24.20
CA LEU A 224 -19.74 24.26 -25.48
C LEU A 224 -19.20 25.68 -25.27
N ALA A 225 -19.81 26.46 -24.38
CA ALA A 225 -19.35 27.83 -24.08
C ALA A 225 -17.88 27.84 -23.60
N VAL A 226 -17.50 26.91 -22.72
CA VAL A 226 -16.10 26.75 -22.28
C VAL A 226 -15.18 26.38 -23.44
N THR A 227 -15.61 25.45 -24.29
CA THR A 227 -14.83 25.02 -25.46
C THR A 227 -14.63 26.17 -26.45
N VAL A 228 -15.62 27.05 -26.62
CA VAL A 228 -15.50 28.22 -27.50
C VAL A 228 -14.34 29.11 -27.06
N TYR A 229 -14.32 29.66 -25.85
CA TYR A 229 -13.23 30.59 -25.49
C TYR A 229 -11.88 29.93 -25.21
N SER A 230 -11.81 28.60 -25.13
CA SER A 230 -10.55 27.88 -24.83
C SER A 230 -9.90 27.21 -26.03
N VAL A 231 -10.68 26.93 -27.10
CA VAL A 231 -10.22 26.20 -28.28
C VAL A 231 -10.47 26.97 -29.57
N PHE A 232 -11.51 27.80 -29.65
CA PHE A 232 -11.90 28.47 -30.90
C PHE A 232 -10.85 29.45 -31.41
N ASP A 233 -10.04 30.02 -30.50
CA ASP A 233 -8.89 30.86 -30.83
C ASP A 233 -8.03 30.24 -31.94
N LYS A 234 -7.74 28.93 -31.83
CA LYS A 234 -6.88 28.19 -32.78
C LYS A 234 -7.51 28.08 -34.16
N THR A 235 -8.83 27.86 -34.19
CA THR A 235 -9.60 27.87 -35.43
C THR A 235 -9.57 29.27 -36.07
N MET A 236 -9.76 30.33 -35.27
CA MET A 236 -9.77 31.71 -35.76
C MET A 236 -8.38 32.18 -36.22
N ILE A 237 -7.30 31.80 -35.54
CA ILE A 237 -5.92 32.03 -36.03
C ILE A 237 -5.74 31.38 -37.40
N GLY A 238 -6.21 30.13 -37.56
CA GLY A 238 -6.12 29.40 -38.82
C GLY A 238 -6.87 30.06 -39.98
N LEU A 239 -7.96 30.78 -39.68
CA LEU A 239 -8.81 31.44 -40.69
C LEU A 239 -8.41 32.89 -40.97
N PHE A 240 -7.90 33.62 -39.99
CA PHE A 240 -7.76 35.08 -40.07
C PHE A 240 -6.32 35.59 -39.94
N SER A 241 -5.35 34.75 -39.56
CA SER A 241 -3.95 35.15 -39.47
C SER A 241 -3.23 35.11 -40.81
N SER A 242 -2.22 35.97 -40.99
CA SER A 242 -1.38 36.01 -42.20
C SER A 242 -0.43 34.82 -42.33
N ASN A 243 0.04 34.27 -41.21
CA ASN A 243 0.85 33.05 -41.16
C ASN A 243 0.21 32.02 -40.20
N PRO A 244 -0.88 31.36 -40.63
CA PRO A 244 -1.75 30.61 -39.73
C PRO A 244 -1.06 29.42 -39.06
N ASP A 245 -0.16 28.72 -39.77
CA ASP A 245 0.53 27.55 -39.22
C ASP A 245 1.57 27.97 -38.16
N PHE A 246 2.42 28.95 -38.46
CA PHE A 246 3.39 29.48 -37.49
C PHE A 246 2.72 30.00 -36.21
N GLU A 247 1.69 30.83 -36.38
CA GLU A 247 0.98 31.48 -35.28
C GLU A 247 0.25 30.45 -34.41
N ASN A 248 -0.43 29.47 -35.03
CA ASN A 248 -1.05 28.38 -34.27
C ASN A 248 -0.02 27.48 -33.59
N GLY A 249 1.14 27.26 -34.20
CA GLY A 249 2.24 26.49 -33.61
C GLY A 249 2.73 27.15 -32.34
N CYS A 250 3.04 28.45 -32.40
CA CYS A 250 3.46 29.23 -31.24
C CYS A 250 2.36 29.30 -30.16
N TYR A 251 1.11 29.57 -30.55
CA TYR A 251 -0.02 29.63 -29.62
C TYR A 251 -0.22 28.30 -28.88
N GLU A 252 -0.17 27.17 -29.59
CA GLU A 252 -0.36 25.85 -29.00
C GLU A 252 0.72 25.50 -27.98
N GLN A 253 1.99 25.78 -28.27
CA GLN A 253 3.07 25.50 -27.32
C GLN A 253 2.96 26.39 -26.09
N ALA A 254 2.69 27.69 -26.27
CA ALA A 254 2.47 28.60 -25.15
C ALA A 254 1.28 28.16 -24.28
N TYR A 255 0.19 27.71 -24.90
CA TYR A 255 -0.99 27.20 -24.21
C TYR A 255 -0.68 25.94 -23.40
N LYS A 256 0.04 24.95 -23.98
CA LYS A 256 0.42 23.71 -23.30
C LYS A 256 1.29 23.98 -22.07
N ILE A 257 2.34 24.80 -22.21
CA ILE A 257 3.25 25.15 -21.13
C ILE A 257 2.50 25.87 -20.00
N ASN A 258 1.66 26.87 -20.32
CA ASN A 258 0.85 27.56 -19.30
C ASN A 258 -0.14 26.62 -18.59
N SER A 259 -0.73 25.68 -19.33
CA SER A 259 -1.71 24.74 -18.76
C SER A 259 -1.09 23.82 -17.71
N VAL A 260 0.17 23.42 -17.88
CA VAL A 260 0.93 22.67 -16.86
C VAL A 260 1.07 23.48 -15.57
N ALA A 261 1.41 24.76 -15.66
CA ALA A 261 1.53 25.64 -14.49
C ALA A 261 0.18 25.86 -13.79
N LEU A 262 -0.91 25.99 -14.55
CA LEU A 262 -2.27 26.19 -14.02
C LEU A 262 -2.77 25.01 -13.17
N ILE A 263 -2.31 23.78 -13.43
CA ILE A 263 -2.69 22.60 -12.63
C ILE A 263 -2.29 22.79 -11.16
N PHE A 264 -1.12 23.36 -10.87
CA PHE A 264 -0.65 23.59 -9.49
C PHE A 264 -1.56 24.56 -8.72
N ILE A 265 -2.18 25.51 -9.43
CA ILE A 265 -3.12 26.49 -8.87
C ILE A 265 -4.48 25.85 -8.59
N THR A 266 -4.95 24.97 -9.48
CA THR A 266 -6.32 24.42 -9.44
C THR A 266 -6.45 23.09 -8.70
N VAL A 267 -5.35 22.38 -8.41
CA VAL A 267 -5.34 21.03 -7.80
C VAL A 267 -6.06 20.94 -6.44
N ILE A 268 -6.19 22.06 -5.73
CA ILE A 268 -6.88 22.12 -4.44
C ILE A 268 -8.41 21.99 -4.57
N SER A 269 -8.96 22.38 -5.72
CA SER A 269 -10.41 22.51 -5.90
C SER A 269 -11.16 21.19 -5.85
N PRO A 270 -10.74 20.11 -6.55
CA PRO A 270 -11.38 18.80 -6.42
C PRO A 270 -11.41 18.25 -4.98
N ILE A 271 -10.47 18.68 -4.13
CA ILE A 271 -10.38 18.27 -2.72
C ILE A 271 -11.42 19.01 -1.85
N LEU A 272 -11.70 20.28 -2.18
CA LEU A 272 -12.58 21.13 -1.38
C LEU A 272 -14.05 21.07 -1.81
N ILE A 273 -14.36 20.79 -3.08
CA ILE A 273 -15.74 20.73 -3.60
C ILE A 273 -16.67 19.86 -2.74
N PRO A 274 -16.33 18.60 -2.40
CA PRO A 274 -17.23 17.76 -1.59
C PRO A 274 -17.42 18.27 -0.15
N ARG A 275 -16.38 18.85 0.44
CA ARG A 275 -16.43 19.43 1.79
C ARG A 275 -17.28 20.69 1.84
N ASN A 276 -17.15 21.53 0.83
CA ASN A 276 -17.93 22.75 0.69
C ASN A 276 -19.42 22.43 0.50
N ALA A 277 -19.75 21.45 -0.34
CA ALA A 277 -21.12 20.98 -0.48
C ALA A 277 -21.67 20.48 0.87
N TYR A 278 -20.92 19.62 1.57
CA TYR A 278 -21.31 19.10 2.88
C TYR A 278 -21.56 20.21 3.92
N ASP A 279 -20.61 21.13 4.08
CA ASP A 279 -20.72 22.21 5.08
C ASP A 279 -21.89 23.15 4.78
N TYR A 280 -22.16 23.43 3.50
CA TYR A 280 -23.29 24.27 3.10
C TYR A 280 -24.65 23.62 3.40
N TYR A 281 -24.85 22.37 2.99
CA TYR A 281 -26.13 21.67 3.19
C TYR A 281 -26.40 21.29 4.65
N ASN A 282 -25.37 21.18 5.49
CA ASN A 282 -25.52 20.95 6.94
C ASN A 282 -25.57 22.25 7.76
N GLY A 283 -25.64 23.41 7.14
CA GLY A 283 -25.75 24.71 7.84
C GLY A 283 -24.44 25.24 8.43
N ASN A 284 -23.29 24.60 8.20
CA ASN A 284 -21.97 25.02 8.68
C ASN A 284 -21.35 26.13 7.78
N ILE A 285 -22.08 27.24 7.60
CA ILE A 285 -21.71 28.32 6.67
C ILE A 285 -20.36 28.96 7.00
N GLU A 286 -19.96 29.04 8.27
CA GLU A 286 -18.64 29.57 8.64
C GLU A 286 -17.48 28.67 8.17
N SER A 287 -17.64 27.36 8.31
CA SER A 287 -16.65 26.38 7.83
C SER A 287 -16.52 26.45 6.31
N PHE A 288 -17.65 26.51 5.61
CA PHE A 288 -17.70 26.75 4.17
C PHE A 288 -16.92 28.01 3.76
N LYS A 289 -17.18 29.16 4.41
CA LYS A 289 -16.45 30.41 4.14
C LYS A 289 -14.96 30.31 4.45
N LYS A 290 -14.57 29.57 5.49
CA LYS A 290 -13.17 29.33 5.83
C LYS A 290 -12.45 28.54 4.75
N HIS A 291 -13.09 27.53 4.17
CA HIS A 291 -12.55 26.78 3.03
C HIS A 291 -12.37 27.66 1.78
N ILE A 292 -13.35 28.51 1.46
CA ILE A 292 -13.25 29.47 0.35
C ILE A 292 -12.09 30.44 0.56
N ASN A 293 -11.97 31.04 1.75
CA ASN A 293 -10.86 31.94 2.07
C ASN A 293 -9.50 31.23 1.98
N PHE A 294 -9.41 29.98 2.44
CA PHE A 294 -8.21 29.16 2.30
C PHE A 294 -7.83 28.95 0.82
N ALA A 295 -8.80 28.62 -0.03
CA ALA A 295 -8.57 28.44 -1.46
C ALA A 295 -8.14 29.75 -2.14
N CYS A 296 -8.75 30.89 -1.80
CA CYS A 296 -8.34 32.20 -2.34
C CYS A 296 -6.89 32.54 -1.99
N ASN A 297 -6.47 32.29 -0.74
CA ASN A 297 -5.07 32.53 -0.33
C ASN A 297 -4.10 31.61 -1.06
N TYR A 298 -4.48 30.35 -1.28
CA TYR A 298 -3.69 29.41 -2.05
C TYR A 298 -3.48 29.87 -3.50
N VAL A 299 -4.53 30.38 -4.16
CA VAL A 299 -4.44 30.94 -5.52
C VAL A 299 -3.49 32.13 -5.57
N PHE A 300 -3.53 33.05 -4.60
CA PHE A 300 -2.57 34.16 -4.56
C PHE A 300 -1.14 33.71 -4.29
N LEU A 301 -0.95 32.79 -3.34
CA LEU A 301 0.36 32.26 -2.94
C LEU A 301 1.11 31.63 -4.12
N LEU A 302 0.40 30.95 -5.03
CA LEU A 302 1.02 30.29 -6.18
C LEU A 302 0.93 31.13 -7.47
N GLY A 303 -0.20 31.79 -7.72
CA GLY A 303 -0.44 32.48 -8.98
C GLY A 303 0.45 33.70 -9.18
N ILE A 304 0.66 34.51 -8.14
CA ILE A 304 1.52 35.72 -8.23
C ILE A 304 2.97 35.38 -8.60
N PRO A 305 3.68 34.48 -7.89
CA PRO A 305 5.06 34.14 -8.25
C PRO A 305 5.13 33.39 -9.59
N LEU A 306 4.10 32.63 -9.99
CA LEU A 306 4.08 32.02 -11.32
C LEU A 306 3.99 33.07 -12.43
N ILE A 307 3.09 34.06 -12.33
CA ILE A 307 3.01 35.17 -13.30
C ILE A 307 4.36 35.87 -13.43
N ALA A 308 4.97 36.22 -12.29
CA ALA A 308 6.26 36.88 -12.24
C ALA A 308 7.40 36.00 -12.81
N GLY A 309 7.38 34.70 -12.53
CA GLY A 309 8.33 33.73 -13.06
C GLY A 309 8.26 33.64 -14.58
N PHE A 310 7.05 33.54 -15.16
CA PHE A 310 6.87 33.57 -16.61
C PHE A 310 7.24 34.92 -17.21
N ALA A 311 7.01 36.04 -16.52
CA ALA A 311 7.46 37.36 -16.99
C ALA A 311 8.97 37.43 -17.24
N VAL A 312 9.78 36.78 -16.40
CA VAL A 312 11.25 36.85 -16.49
C VAL A 312 11.86 35.66 -17.23
N LEU A 313 11.35 34.44 -17.00
CA LEU A 313 12.00 33.19 -17.44
C LEU A 313 11.47 32.65 -18.77
N SER A 314 10.47 33.29 -19.39
CA SER A 314 9.85 32.82 -20.64
C SER A 314 10.85 32.60 -21.78
N ASN A 315 11.85 33.48 -21.93
CA ASN A 315 12.89 33.33 -22.96
C ASN A 315 13.77 32.10 -22.71
N ASN A 316 14.25 31.94 -21.48
CA ASN A 316 15.05 30.78 -21.06
C ASN A 316 14.24 29.50 -21.25
N LEU A 317 13.02 29.44 -20.71
CA LEU A 317 12.12 28.30 -20.83
C LEU A 317 11.86 27.91 -22.29
N SER A 318 11.47 28.86 -23.14
CA SER A 318 11.17 28.57 -24.55
C SER A 318 12.41 28.03 -25.27
N SER A 319 13.58 28.64 -25.05
CA SER A 319 14.82 28.30 -25.75
C SER A 319 15.23 26.84 -25.53
N TRP A 320 15.37 26.40 -24.28
CA TRP A 320 15.80 25.02 -24.03
C TRP A 320 14.66 24.00 -24.19
N PHE A 321 13.39 24.40 -23.99
CA PHE A 321 12.25 23.47 -24.01
C PHE A 321 11.75 23.20 -25.43
N LEU A 322 11.60 24.22 -26.28
CA LEU A 322 11.02 24.10 -27.62
C LEU A 322 12.07 24.08 -28.73
N GLY A 323 13.19 24.79 -28.58
CA GLY A 323 14.21 24.96 -29.62
C GLY A 323 13.95 26.18 -30.53
N ALA A 324 14.64 26.24 -31.66
CA ALA A 324 14.49 27.32 -32.65
C ALA A 324 13.11 27.29 -33.35
N GLY A 325 12.66 28.42 -33.89
CA GLY A 325 11.37 28.56 -34.59
C GLY A 325 10.19 29.04 -33.74
N PHE A 326 10.35 29.10 -32.41
CA PHE A 326 9.29 29.48 -31.45
C PHE A 326 9.50 30.87 -30.82
N GLU A 327 9.92 31.84 -31.62
CA GLU A 327 10.32 33.19 -31.15
C GLU A 327 9.19 34.00 -30.53
N SER A 328 7.95 33.78 -30.97
CA SER A 328 6.76 34.45 -30.41
C SER A 328 6.31 33.83 -29.08
N VAL A 329 6.72 32.60 -28.76
CA VAL A 329 6.25 31.86 -27.57
C VAL A 329 6.55 32.60 -26.26
N PRO A 330 7.74 33.17 -26.02
CA PRO A 330 8.00 33.90 -24.79
C PRO A 330 6.99 35.01 -24.50
N LEU A 331 6.63 35.83 -25.50
CA LEU A 331 5.63 36.88 -25.32
C LEU A 331 4.24 36.30 -25.03
N LEU A 332 3.85 35.25 -25.74
CA LEU A 332 2.58 34.56 -25.51
C LEU A 332 2.50 33.96 -24.10
N LEU A 333 3.59 33.37 -23.61
CA LEU A 333 3.68 32.84 -22.25
C LEU A 333 3.41 33.92 -21.21
N ILE A 334 4.00 35.11 -21.38
CA ILE A 334 3.82 36.26 -20.49
C ILE A 334 2.35 36.71 -20.49
N ILE A 335 1.78 36.95 -21.67
CA ILE A 335 0.38 37.43 -21.81
C ILE A 335 -0.60 36.43 -21.20
N MET A 336 -0.45 35.15 -21.55
CA MET A 336 -1.33 34.10 -21.05
C MET A 336 -1.17 33.86 -19.55
N SER A 337 0.01 34.07 -18.97
CA SER A 337 0.24 33.84 -17.53
C SER A 337 -0.66 34.71 -16.66
N VAL A 338 -1.06 35.91 -17.12
CA VAL A 338 -1.97 36.83 -16.41
C VAL A 338 -3.28 36.14 -16.03
N ARG A 339 -3.73 35.16 -16.83
CA ARG A 339 -4.96 34.40 -16.55
C ARG A 339 -4.86 33.48 -15.34
N PHE A 340 -3.67 33.17 -14.80
CA PHE A 340 -3.51 32.23 -13.68
C PHE A 340 -4.34 32.60 -12.45
N LEU A 341 -4.39 33.88 -12.11
CA LEU A 341 -5.24 34.37 -11.03
C LEU A 341 -6.71 34.23 -11.40
N ALA A 342 -7.09 34.68 -12.61
CA ALA A 342 -8.46 34.60 -13.10
C ALA A 342 -8.98 33.15 -13.07
N SER A 343 -8.31 32.22 -13.76
CA SER A 343 -8.68 30.80 -13.78
C SER A 343 -8.73 30.19 -12.37
N GLY A 344 -7.78 30.52 -11.49
CA GLY A 344 -7.78 30.04 -10.10
C GLY A 344 -9.03 30.49 -9.33
N PHE A 345 -9.40 31.77 -9.42
CA PHE A 345 -10.62 32.30 -8.82
C PHE A 345 -11.89 31.83 -9.51
N GLY A 346 -11.87 31.69 -10.83
CA GLY A 346 -12.96 31.15 -11.63
C GLY A 346 -13.37 29.76 -11.15
N VAL A 347 -12.40 28.87 -10.87
CA VAL A 347 -12.67 27.54 -10.30
C VAL A 347 -13.20 27.63 -8.86
N ILE A 348 -12.72 28.57 -8.04
CA ILE A 348 -13.26 28.76 -6.68
C ILE A 348 -14.73 29.21 -6.74
N PHE A 349 -15.02 30.26 -7.49
CA PHE A 349 -16.37 30.82 -7.53
C PHE A 349 -17.34 29.92 -8.31
N GLY A 350 -16.91 29.41 -9.46
CA GLY A 350 -17.70 28.51 -10.29
C GLY A 350 -17.93 27.17 -9.59
N ASP A 351 -16.86 26.42 -9.36
CA ASP A 351 -16.97 25.02 -8.96
C ASP A 351 -17.12 24.86 -7.44
N GLN A 352 -16.26 25.51 -6.65
CA GLN A 352 -16.24 25.33 -5.20
C GLN A 352 -17.39 26.03 -4.47
N ILE A 353 -17.95 27.10 -5.05
CA ILE A 353 -19.14 27.79 -4.51
C ILE A 353 -20.38 27.33 -5.27
N PHE A 354 -20.56 27.74 -6.53
CA PHE A 354 -21.87 27.63 -7.18
C PHE A 354 -22.24 26.21 -7.59
N ILE A 355 -21.32 25.42 -8.15
CA ILE A 355 -21.60 24.01 -8.47
C ILE A 355 -21.79 23.21 -7.17
N ALA A 356 -20.93 23.41 -6.17
CA ALA A 356 -21.01 22.70 -4.89
C ALA A 356 -22.37 22.86 -4.18
N ILE A 357 -23.07 23.99 -4.39
CA ILE A 357 -24.38 24.29 -3.77
C ILE A 357 -25.57 24.15 -4.74
N GLY A 358 -25.36 23.56 -5.92
CA GLY A 358 -26.42 23.31 -6.91
C GLY A 358 -26.98 24.56 -7.58
N LYS A 359 -26.13 25.55 -7.86
CA LYS A 359 -26.48 26.82 -8.55
C LYS A 359 -25.72 26.96 -9.87
N GLU A 360 -25.81 25.96 -10.74
CA GLU A 360 -25.08 25.83 -12.01
C GLU A 360 -25.42 26.94 -13.04
N LYS A 361 -26.54 27.63 -12.84
CA LYS A 361 -26.96 28.77 -13.66
C LYS A 361 -25.90 29.89 -13.70
N PHE A 362 -25.22 30.19 -12.59
CA PHE A 362 -24.24 31.28 -12.55
C PHE A 362 -22.95 30.96 -13.34
N PRO A 363 -22.30 29.79 -13.14
CA PRO A 363 -21.23 29.33 -14.03
C PRO A 363 -21.65 29.39 -15.50
N THR A 364 -22.82 28.87 -15.84
CA THR A 364 -23.31 28.84 -17.24
C THR A 364 -23.39 30.23 -17.87
N ILE A 365 -24.00 31.20 -17.17
CA ILE A 365 -24.10 32.59 -17.64
C ILE A 365 -22.71 33.18 -17.84
N SER A 366 -21.82 33.01 -16.85
CA SER A 366 -20.46 33.58 -16.92
C SER A 366 -19.68 33.04 -18.12
N THR A 367 -19.75 31.72 -18.37
CA THR A 367 -19.03 31.09 -19.48
C THR A 367 -19.58 31.49 -20.85
N ILE A 368 -20.89 31.73 -20.98
CA ILE A 368 -21.49 32.23 -22.22
C ILE A 368 -21.01 33.66 -22.50
N ILE A 369 -21.00 34.53 -21.49
CA ILE A 369 -20.49 35.90 -21.64
C ILE A 369 -19.00 35.87 -22.02
N GLY A 370 -18.20 35.04 -21.36
CA GLY A 370 -16.78 34.85 -21.68
C GLY A 370 -16.55 34.37 -23.12
N ALA A 371 -17.36 33.42 -23.59
CA ALA A 371 -17.34 32.93 -24.97
C ALA A 371 -17.63 34.05 -25.98
N LEU A 372 -18.65 34.86 -25.74
CA LEU A 372 -19.00 35.98 -26.60
C LEU A 372 -17.88 37.03 -26.64
N VAL A 373 -17.35 37.42 -25.47
CA VAL A 373 -16.23 38.37 -25.39
C VAL A 373 -15.01 37.85 -26.12
N ASN A 374 -14.70 36.55 -25.98
CA ASN A 374 -13.54 35.94 -26.63
C ASN A 374 -13.66 36.02 -28.15
N VAL A 375 -14.81 35.60 -28.70
CA VAL A 375 -15.08 35.63 -30.14
C VAL A 375 -14.99 37.07 -30.68
N VAL A 376 -15.60 38.04 -30.00
CA VAL A 376 -15.56 39.45 -30.41
C VAL A 376 -14.14 40.00 -30.40
N LEU A 377 -13.38 39.76 -29.33
CA LEU A 377 -11.99 40.22 -29.24
C LEU A 377 -11.11 39.52 -30.29
N ASN A 378 -11.31 38.23 -30.52
CA ASN A 378 -10.58 37.49 -31.55
C ASN A 378 -10.82 38.06 -32.95
N LEU A 379 -12.08 38.37 -33.30
CA LEU A 379 -12.41 38.98 -34.59
C LEU A 379 -11.72 40.34 -34.79
N LEU A 380 -11.48 41.08 -33.71
CA LEU A 380 -10.84 42.40 -33.76
C LEU A 380 -9.30 42.33 -33.71
N LEU A 381 -8.75 41.39 -32.94
CA LEU A 381 -7.33 41.35 -32.58
C LEU A 381 -6.52 40.35 -33.42
N ILE A 382 -7.05 39.18 -33.76
CA ILE A 382 -6.29 38.16 -34.54
C ILE A 382 -5.84 38.69 -35.91
N PRO A 383 -6.69 39.39 -36.71
CA PRO A 383 -6.25 39.90 -38.01
C PRO A 383 -5.07 40.88 -37.92
N LYS A 384 -4.88 41.54 -36.78
CA LYS A 384 -3.83 42.55 -36.56
C LYS A 384 -2.60 42.00 -35.82
N PHE A 385 -2.80 41.05 -34.92
CA PHE A 385 -1.80 40.62 -33.94
C PHE A 385 -1.60 39.09 -33.89
N GLY A 386 -2.22 38.31 -34.78
CA GLY A 386 -2.03 36.86 -34.84
C GLY A 386 -2.29 36.16 -33.50
N ALA A 387 -1.37 35.28 -33.08
CA ALA A 387 -1.43 34.55 -31.83
C ALA A 387 -1.41 35.45 -30.60
N VAL A 388 -0.78 36.63 -30.67
CA VAL A 388 -0.78 37.62 -29.56
C VAL A 388 -2.19 38.15 -29.34
N GLY A 389 -2.91 38.45 -30.43
CA GLY A 389 -4.31 38.88 -30.37
C GLY A 389 -5.21 37.83 -29.71
N ALA A 390 -5.03 36.57 -30.10
CA ALA A 390 -5.73 35.44 -29.47
C ALA A 390 -5.41 35.31 -27.97
N ALA A 391 -4.13 35.34 -27.59
CA ALA A 391 -3.72 35.24 -26.18
C ALA A 391 -4.33 36.34 -25.30
N ILE A 392 -4.42 37.57 -25.81
CA ILE A 392 -5.08 38.69 -25.13
C ILE A 392 -6.58 38.42 -24.98
N ALA A 393 -7.26 38.00 -26.05
CA ALA A 393 -8.69 37.68 -26.03
C ALA A 393 -9.02 36.59 -25.02
N THR A 394 -8.25 35.50 -24.97
CA THR A 394 -8.44 34.40 -24.02
C THR A 394 -8.23 34.85 -22.57
N ALA A 395 -7.16 35.62 -22.30
CA ALA A 395 -6.89 36.15 -20.97
C ALA A 395 -8.00 37.12 -20.51
N ALA A 396 -8.46 38.01 -21.40
CA ALA A 396 -9.55 38.94 -21.14
C ALA A 396 -10.86 38.21 -20.83
N SER A 397 -11.20 37.17 -21.59
CA SER A 397 -12.41 36.38 -21.36
C SER A 397 -12.40 35.64 -20.03
N GLU A 398 -11.26 35.08 -19.61
CA GLU A 398 -11.11 34.48 -18.28
C GLU A 398 -11.32 35.50 -17.16
N ILE A 399 -10.77 36.71 -17.32
CA ILE A 399 -10.99 37.81 -16.38
C ILE A 399 -12.47 38.17 -16.32
N VAL A 400 -13.17 38.25 -17.47
CA VAL A 400 -14.61 38.53 -17.52
C VAL A 400 -15.42 37.43 -16.83
N VAL A 401 -15.18 36.16 -17.14
CA VAL A 401 -15.84 35.00 -16.51
C VAL A 401 -15.69 35.07 -15.00
N THR A 402 -14.45 35.25 -14.54
CA THR A 402 -14.12 35.32 -13.12
C THR A 402 -14.76 36.53 -12.45
N THR A 403 -14.78 37.69 -13.11
CA THR A 403 -15.38 38.91 -12.59
C THR A 403 -16.89 38.74 -12.42
N VAL A 404 -17.58 38.21 -13.44
CA VAL A 404 -19.01 37.91 -13.38
C VAL A 404 -19.31 36.96 -12.21
N LEU A 405 -18.54 35.87 -12.07
CA LEU A 405 -18.69 34.94 -10.95
C LEU A 405 -18.43 35.60 -9.59
N ALA A 406 -17.40 36.45 -9.48
CA ALA A 406 -17.08 37.20 -8.28
C ALA A 406 -18.24 38.14 -7.89
N THR A 407 -18.87 38.82 -8.86
CA THR A 407 -20.02 39.70 -8.57
C THR A 407 -21.18 38.92 -7.96
N PHE A 408 -21.48 37.72 -8.46
CA PHE A 408 -22.49 36.86 -7.85
C PHE A 408 -22.05 36.39 -6.46
N ALA A 409 -20.80 35.96 -6.29
CA ALA A 409 -20.30 35.46 -5.00
C ALA A 409 -20.33 36.55 -3.90
N ILE A 410 -20.04 37.80 -4.26
CA ILE A 410 -20.15 38.98 -3.38
C ILE A 410 -21.62 39.30 -3.09
N LYS A 411 -22.47 39.37 -4.13
CA LYS A 411 -23.91 39.65 -3.99
C LYS A 411 -24.61 38.69 -3.02
N TYR A 412 -24.26 37.40 -3.08
CA TYR A 412 -24.81 36.37 -2.20
C TYR A 412 -24.01 36.17 -0.89
N LYS A 413 -23.06 37.05 -0.57
CA LYS A 413 -22.26 37.07 0.67
C LYS A 413 -21.47 35.77 0.94
N TYR A 414 -21.09 35.06 -0.13
CA TYR A 414 -20.20 33.88 -0.05
C TYR A 414 -18.72 34.27 -0.05
N PHE A 415 -18.38 35.41 -0.64
CA PHE A 415 -17.02 35.94 -0.74
C PHE A 415 -16.95 37.41 -0.33
N SER A 416 -15.81 37.82 0.23
CA SER A 416 -15.52 39.22 0.60
C SER A 416 -14.22 39.68 -0.05
N LEU A 417 -14.33 40.62 -0.99
CA LEU A 417 -13.16 41.19 -1.68
C LEU A 417 -12.21 41.87 -0.70
N LYS A 418 -12.75 42.63 0.26
CA LYS A 418 -11.97 43.32 1.30
C LYS A 418 -11.13 42.33 2.11
N GLN A 419 -11.73 41.21 2.53
CA GLN A 419 -11.03 40.18 3.29
C GLN A 419 -9.92 39.53 2.46
N SER A 420 -10.21 39.22 1.19
CA SER A 420 -9.24 38.61 0.27
C SER A 420 -8.01 39.50 0.03
N MET A 421 -8.22 40.81 -0.20
CA MET A 421 -7.12 41.78 -0.42
C MET A 421 -6.25 41.97 0.84
N ILE A 422 -6.85 42.00 2.02
CA ILE A 422 -6.12 42.09 3.30
C ILE A 422 -5.23 40.88 3.52
N MET A 423 -5.62 39.70 3.00
CA MET A 423 -4.87 38.46 3.16
C MET A 423 -3.79 38.28 2.08
N SER A 424 -3.87 38.99 0.93
CA SER A 424 -3.00 38.72 -0.22
C SER A 424 -1.88 39.74 -0.46
N TRP A 425 -1.94 40.95 0.12
CA TRP A 425 -0.95 42.02 -0.18
C TRP A 425 0.51 41.61 0.07
N LYS A 426 0.77 40.74 1.06
CA LYS A 426 2.12 40.23 1.36
C LYS A 426 2.69 39.40 0.22
N ASN A 427 1.84 38.68 -0.52
CA ASN A 427 2.23 37.92 -1.70
C ASN A 427 2.71 38.85 -2.84
N VAL A 428 2.13 40.04 -2.97
CA VAL A 428 2.56 41.04 -3.95
C VAL A 428 3.90 41.65 -3.56
N VAL A 429 4.09 42.00 -2.28
CA VAL A 429 5.36 42.58 -1.81
C VAL A 429 6.50 41.54 -1.87
N ALA A 430 6.23 40.29 -1.51
CA ALA A 430 7.22 39.21 -1.51
C ALA A 430 7.73 38.83 -2.91
N VAL A 431 6.97 39.13 -3.97
CA VAL A 431 7.38 38.80 -5.34
C VAL A 431 8.47 39.74 -5.88
N VAL A 432 8.57 40.97 -5.36
CA VAL A 432 9.53 41.96 -5.88
C VAL A 432 10.98 41.50 -5.70
N PRO A 433 11.43 41.05 -4.51
CA PRO A 433 12.79 40.51 -4.36
C PRO A 433 13.03 39.23 -5.15
N MET A 434 11.99 38.38 -5.30
CA MET A 434 12.06 37.19 -6.14
C MET A 434 12.36 37.61 -7.60
N VAL A 435 11.60 38.54 -8.16
CA VAL A 435 11.76 39.05 -9.54
C VAL A 435 13.16 39.61 -9.76
N ILE A 436 13.65 40.46 -8.85
CA ILE A 436 14.98 41.05 -8.93
C ILE A 436 16.04 39.94 -8.99
N CYS A 437 15.96 38.95 -8.10
CA CYS A 437 16.94 37.86 -8.08
C CYS A 437 16.88 36.99 -9.33
N ILE A 438 15.69 36.52 -9.73
CA ILE A 438 15.58 35.68 -10.92
C ILE A 438 16.00 36.42 -12.18
N TYR A 439 15.79 37.75 -12.27
CA TYR A 439 16.26 38.57 -13.39
C TYR A 439 17.78 38.59 -13.48
N PHE A 440 18.49 38.85 -12.37
CA PHE A 440 19.95 38.82 -12.36
C PHE A 440 20.52 37.43 -12.65
N LEU A 441 19.96 36.38 -12.04
CA LEU A 441 20.43 35.01 -12.29
C LEU A 441 20.17 34.56 -13.73
N ASN A 442 19.03 34.94 -14.31
CA ASN A 442 18.71 34.61 -15.70
C ASN A 442 19.64 35.31 -16.71
N ASN A 443 20.17 36.47 -16.38
CA ASN A 443 21.16 37.16 -17.20
C ASN A 443 22.59 36.64 -16.97
N TYR A 444 22.83 35.92 -15.88
CA TYR A 444 24.15 35.37 -15.53
C TYR A 444 24.38 33.96 -16.09
N PHE A 445 23.34 33.11 -16.08
CA PHE A 445 23.44 31.72 -16.55
C PHE A 445 23.04 31.57 -18.01
N ASP A 446 23.74 30.69 -18.73
CA ASP A 446 23.31 30.22 -20.05
C ASP A 446 21.97 29.47 -19.98
N TYR A 447 21.20 29.52 -21.07
CA TYR A 447 19.90 28.87 -21.14
C TYR A 447 20.06 27.35 -21.20
N SER A 448 19.57 26.68 -20.16
CA SER A 448 19.55 25.22 -20.05
C SER A 448 18.45 24.78 -19.08
N ILE A 449 18.08 23.50 -19.12
CA ILE A 449 17.14 22.93 -18.15
C ILE A 449 17.65 23.10 -16.71
N TRP A 450 18.95 22.95 -16.48
CA TRP A 450 19.54 23.04 -15.15
C TRP A 450 19.55 24.47 -14.61
N SER A 451 19.93 25.44 -15.44
CA SER A 451 19.87 26.85 -15.04
C SER A 451 18.42 27.28 -14.78
N PHE A 452 17.47 26.88 -15.63
CA PHE A 452 16.04 27.12 -15.38
C PHE A 452 15.56 26.55 -14.04
N ILE A 453 15.89 25.30 -13.73
CA ILE A 453 15.52 24.66 -12.45
C ILE A 453 16.14 25.42 -11.27
N ILE A 454 17.43 25.76 -11.35
CA ILE A 454 18.14 26.49 -10.29
C ILE A 454 17.50 27.86 -10.06
N ILE A 455 17.24 28.62 -11.13
CA ILE A 455 16.64 29.96 -11.03
C ILE A 455 15.22 29.87 -10.48
N ALA A 456 14.40 28.93 -10.95
CA ALA A 456 13.03 28.75 -10.48
C ALA A 456 12.97 28.34 -9.00
N VAL A 457 13.81 27.39 -8.56
CA VAL A 457 13.91 26.97 -7.16
C VAL A 457 14.42 28.11 -6.27
N THR A 458 15.42 28.85 -6.73
CA THR A 458 15.96 30.01 -6.00
C THR A 458 14.90 31.11 -5.86
N GLY A 459 14.17 31.42 -6.93
CA GLY A 459 13.06 32.36 -6.90
C GLY A 459 11.96 31.95 -5.93
N ALA A 460 11.54 30.68 -5.96
CA ALA A 460 10.56 30.14 -5.02
C ALA A 460 11.04 30.19 -3.56
N ALA A 461 12.33 29.92 -3.32
CA ALA A 461 12.93 30.01 -1.99
C ALA A 461 12.93 31.45 -1.48
N ILE A 462 13.37 32.43 -2.29
CA ILE A 462 13.37 33.85 -1.93
C ILE A 462 11.95 34.34 -1.65
N TYR A 463 10.99 33.97 -2.49
CA TYR A 463 9.59 34.29 -2.28
C TYR A 463 9.08 33.74 -0.94
N GLY A 464 9.35 32.48 -0.64
CA GLY A 464 9.00 31.84 0.63
C GLY A 464 9.67 32.52 1.84
N ILE A 465 10.95 32.87 1.72
CA ILE A 465 11.69 33.60 2.76
C ILE A 465 11.09 34.98 2.99
N MET A 466 10.74 35.72 1.93
CA MET A 466 10.12 37.03 2.06
C MET A 466 8.74 36.96 2.71
N LEU A 467 7.93 35.94 2.41
CA LEU A 467 6.66 35.71 3.11
C LEU A 467 6.85 35.38 4.59
N LEU A 468 7.93 34.70 4.96
CA LEU A 468 8.32 34.49 6.35
C LEU A 468 8.73 35.79 7.03
N VAL A 469 9.54 36.64 6.37
CA VAL A 469 9.97 37.96 6.88
C VAL A 469 8.77 38.87 7.09
N LEU A 470 7.84 38.90 6.14
CA LEU A 470 6.59 39.66 6.22
C LEU A 470 5.59 39.08 7.23
N ARG A 471 5.91 37.96 7.90
CA ARG A 471 5.05 37.25 8.86
C ARG A 471 3.68 36.93 8.27
N ASP A 472 3.64 36.38 7.06
CA ASP A 472 2.38 36.02 6.42
C ASP A 472 1.62 34.96 7.23
N LYS A 473 0.36 35.28 7.61
CA LYS A 473 -0.41 34.41 8.52
C LYS A 473 -0.71 33.05 7.90
N PHE A 474 -0.97 33.02 6.59
CA PHE A 474 -1.34 31.81 5.86
C PHE A 474 -0.14 30.87 5.72
N VAL A 475 1.02 31.40 5.33
CA VAL A 475 2.28 30.64 5.24
C VAL A 475 2.71 30.14 6.62
N PHE A 476 2.62 30.95 7.67
CA PHE A 476 2.91 30.50 9.03
C PHE A 476 1.94 29.42 9.51
N GLU A 477 0.66 29.45 9.14
CA GLU A 477 -0.29 28.38 9.46
C GLU A 477 0.06 27.08 8.70
N LEU A 478 0.41 27.18 7.42
CA LEU A 478 0.88 26.07 6.60
C LEU A 478 2.16 25.45 7.17
N ILE A 479 3.16 26.27 7.47
CA ILE A 479 4.43 25.84 8.08
C ILE A 479 4.19 25.32 9.49
N ARG A 480 3.30 25.91 10.29
CA ARG A 480 2.95 25.36 11.61
C ARG A 480 2.26 24.01 11.47
N LYS A 481 1.35 23.81 10.51
CA LYS A 481 0.72 22.51 10.24
C LYS A 481 1.75 21.48 9.75
N LEU A 482 2.63 21.87 8.83
CA LEU A 482 3.74 21.05 8.33
C LEU A 482 4.73 20.71 9.44
N LEU A 483 5.20 21.70 10.21
CA LEU A 483 6.05 21.53 11.37
C LEU A 483 5.33 20.78 12.48
N ASN A 484 4.01 20.86 12.64
CA ASN A 484 3.29 20.03 13.60
C ASN A 484 3.14 18.60 13.10
N MET A 485 3.06 18.40 11.78
CA MET A 485 3.09 17.08 11.14
C MET A 485 4.50 16.46 11.15
N VAL A 486 5.54 17.29 11.02
CA VAL A 486 6.95 16.91 11.09
C VAL A 486 7.38 16.78 12.55
N LYS A 487 6.93 17.65 13.47
CA LYS A 487 7.09 17.52 14.93
C LYS A 487 6.24 16.39 15.48
N SER A 488 5.08 16.05 14.91
CA SER A 488 4.37 14.83 15.31
C SER A 488 5.17 13.61 14.88
N LYS A 489 5.81 13.63 13.70
CA LYS A 489 6.75 12.59 13.25
C LYS A 489 8.10 12.58 14.01
N LEU A 490 8.61 13.72 14.47
CA LEU A 490 9.89 13.85 15.19
C LEU A 490 9.74 13.70 16.72
N LYS A 491 8.62 14.11 17.33
CA LYS A 491 8.28 13.83 18.74
C LYS A 491 7.93 12.35 18.98
N MET A 492 7.87 11.52 17.95
CA MET A 492 7.87 10.05 18.12
C MET A 492 9.25 9.50 18.57
N ARG A 493 10.27 10.35 18.75
CA ARG A 493 11.61 9.95 19.22
C ARG A 493 12.03 10.46 20.60
N GLY A 494 11.17 11.20 21.32
CA GLY A 494 11.49 11.68 22.67
C GLY A 494 10.24 11.76 23.55
N LYS A 495 10.25 11.03 24.67
CA LYS A 495 9.20 10.91 25.71
C LYS A 495 8.22 12.09 25.70
N LYS A 496 7.00 11.84 25.23
CA LYS A 496 5.92 12.83 25.17
C LYS A 496 4.95 12.55 26.31
N GLN A 497 4.71 13.57 27.13
CA GLN A 497 3.64 13.59 28.13
C GLN A 497 2.32 13.15 27.47
N MET A 498 1.65 12.19 28.10
CA MET A 498 0.46 11.52 27.57
C MET A 498 -0.64 12.55 27.28
N SER A 499 -1.32 12.45 26.13
CA SER A 499 -2.47 13.33 25.87
C SER A 499 -3.62 12.91 26.78
N ASN A 500 -4.37 13.87 27.32
CA ASN A 500 -5.55 13.61 28.17
C ASN A 500 -6.51 12.57 27.52
N THR A 501 -6.70 12.62 26.20
CA THR A 501 -7.51 11.63 25.47
C THR A 501 -6.94 10.20 25.52
N LYS A 502 -5.61 10.02 25.45
CA LYS A 502 -4.98 8.70 25.54
C LYS A 502 -5.16 8.12 26.94
N GLU A 503 -5.00 8.94 27.97
CA GLU A 503 -5.23 8.54 29.38
C GLU A 503 -6.67 8.05 29.58
N GLN A 504 -7.65 8.80 29.07
CA GLN A 504 -9.06 8.41 29.12
C GLN A 504 -9.33 7.08 28.41
N ILE A 505 -8.73 6.83 27.25
CA ILE A 505 -8.86 5.55 26.55
C ILE A 505 -8.27 4.42 27.39
N MET A 506 -7.09 4.61 27.99
CA MET A 506 -6.46 3.59 28.83
C MET A 506 -7.33 3.25 30.05
N GLU A 507 -7.95 4.24 30.70
CA GLU A 507 -8.87 3.99 31.82
C GLU A 507 -10.14 3.25 31.38
N LEU A 508 -10.70 3.59 30.21
CA LEU A 508 -11.84 2.85 29.66
C LEU A 508 -11.48 1.40 29.32
N VAL A 509 -10.27 1.15 28.83
CA VAL A 509 -9.77 -0.21 28.55
C VAL A 509 -9.62 -1.02 29.84
N LYS A 510 -9.06 -0.42 30.90
CA LYS A 510 -8.99 -1.06 32.24
C LYS A 510 -10.39 -1.43 32.75
N LYS A 511 -11.34 -0.51 32.64
CA LYS A 511 -12.74 -0.74 33.04
C LYS A 511 -13.34 -1.89 32.22
N TYR A 512 -13.16 -1.88 30.90
CA TYR A 512 -13.64 -2.93 30.01
C TYR A 512 -13.08 -4.31 30.37
N TYR A 513 -11.78 -4.38 30.70
CA TYR A 513 -11.14 -5.61 31.17
C TYR A 513 -11.83 -6.18 32.43
N LYS A 514 -12.04 -5.33 33.44
CA LYS A 514 -12.69 -5.75 34.70
C LYS A 514 -14.12 -6.26 34.47
N GLU A 515 -14.85 -5.65 33.54
CA GLU A 515 -16.26 -6.00 33.26
C GLU A 515 -16.41 -7.25 32.36
N ASN A 516 -15.46 -7.53 31.45
CA ASN A 516 -15.67 -8.52 30.38
C ASN A 516 -14.65 -9.66 30.34
N HIS A 517 -13.50 -9.52 31.01
CA HIS A 517 -12.41 -10.48 30.90
C HIS A 517 -12.05 -11.18 32.21
N VAL A 518 -12.47 -10.65 33.36
CA VAL A 518 -12.35 -11.34 34.64
C VAL A 518 -13.31 -12.53 34.65
N LYS A 519 -12.75 -13.74 34.73
CA LYS A 519 -13.53 -14.98 34.81
C LYS A 519 -13.96 -15.25 36.25
N GLY A 520 -15.11 -15.91 36.41
CA GLY A 520 -15.55 -16.44 37.70
C GLY A 520 -14.72 -17.64 38.17
N GLU A 521 -14.90 -18.02 39.44
CA GLU A 521 -14.24 -19.18 40.04
C GLU A 521 -14.72 -20.50 39.41
N TYR A 522 -13.82 -21.48 39.35
CA TYR A 522 -14.11 -22.82 38.88
C TYR A 522 -15.11 -23.52 39.79
N LYS A 523 -16.09 -24.22 39.21
CA LYS A 523 -16.98 -25.14 39.93
C LYS A 523 -16.78 -26.55 39.37
N SER A 524 -16.80 -27.55 40.25
CA SER A 524 -16.66 -28.95 39.83
C SER A 524 -17.70 -29.30 38.77
N GLY A 525 -17.26 -29.95 37.69
CA GLY A 525 -18.07 -30.23 36.49
C GLY A 525 -18.03 -29.14 35.40
N ASP A 526 -17.38 -28.00 35.64
CA ASP A 526 -17.02 -27.05 34.60
C ASP A 526 -15.95 -27.63 33.66
N LYS A 527 -15.88 -27.08 32.44
CA LYS A 527 -14.93 -27.53 31.43
C LYS A 527 -13.49 -27.21 31.81
N ILE A 528 -12.63 -28.23 31.85
CA ILE A 528 -11.18 -28.10 32.03
C ILE A 528 -10.52 -28.18 30.66
N THR A 529 -9.84 -27.10 30.26
CA THR A 529 -9.09 -27.06 28.99
C THR A 529 -7.63 -27.47 29.20
N TYR A 530 -7.01 -28.08 28.19
CA TYR A 530 -5.59 -28.49 28.29
C TYR A 530 -4.63 -27.30 28.34
N ALA A 531 -5.05 -26.15 27.81
CA ALA A 531 -4.30 -24.90 27.85
C ALA A 531 -5.24 -23.69 27.72
N ALA A 532 -4.83 -22.56 28.28
CA ALA A 532 -5.51 -21.28 28.04
C ALA A 532 -4.54 -20.10 28.08
N ARG A 533 -4.95 -19.00 27.46
CA ARG A 533 -4.30 -17.70 27.59
C ARG A 533 -4.55 -17.12 28.98
N VAL A 534 -3.49 -16.88 29.74
CA VAL A 534 -3.51 -16.23 31.06
C VAL A 534 -2.92 -14.84 30.90
N TYR A 535 -3.77 -13.82 31.09
CA TYR A 535 -3.46 -12.41 30.84
C TYR A 535 -4.22 -11.54 31.85
N ASP A 536 -3.80 -10.28 31.99
CA ASP A 536 -4.49 -9.25 32.78
C ASP A 536 -4.77 -8.00 31.92
N GLU A 537 -5.13 -6.88 32.53
CA GLU A 537 -5.38 -5.65 31.78
C GLU A 537 -4.16 -5.16 30.98
N LYS A 538 -2.92 -5.52 31.37
CA LYS A 538 -1.69 -5.00 30.75
C LYS A 538 -1.56 -5.42 29.29
N GLU A 539 -1.92 -6.65 28.93
CA GLU A 539 -1.90 -7.09 27.52
C GLU A 539 -2.81 -6.21 26.66
N LEU A 540 -4.03 -5.92 27.15
CA LEU A 540 -4.98 -5.07 26.43
C LEU A 540 -4.47 -3.63 26.36
N LEU A 541 -3.93 -3.11 27.46
CA LEU A 541 -3.38 -1.75 27.51
C LEU A 541 -2.23 -1.56 26.53
N ASN A 542 -1.25 -2.47 26.53
CA ASN A 542 -0.12 -2.42 25.60
C ASN A 542 -0.60 -2.57 24.15
N LEU A 543 -1.58 -3.44 23.89
CA LEU A 543 -2.15 -3.63 22.56
C LEU A 543 -2.84 -2.36 22.05
N ILE A 544 -3.67 -1.72 22.88
CA ILE A 544 -4.34 -0.46 22.54
C ILE A 544 -3.32 0.67 22.41
N ASP A 545 -2.30 0.70 23.27
CA ASP A 545 -1.22 1.66 23.19
C ASP A 545 -0.49 1.59 21.85
N SER A 546 -0.07 0.39 21.42
CA SER A 546 0.53 0.15 20.11
C SER A 546 -0.44 0.51 18.96
N SER A 547 -1.74 0.18 19.12
CA SER A 547 -2.77 0.50 18.13
C SER A 547 -2.98 2.01 17.96
N LEU A 548 -2.95 2.78 19.05
CA LEU A 548 -3.07 4.24 19.03
C LEU A 548 -1.82 4.91 18.44
N GLU A 549 -0.64 4.32 18.61
CA GLU A 549 0.58 4.78 17.93
C GLU A 549 0.53 4.52 16.42
N PHE A 550 -0.16 3.46 16.01
CA PHE A 550 -0.43 3.13 14.62
C PHE A 550 0.84 3.01 13.75
N TRP A 551 1.94 2.55 14.35
CA TRP A 551 3.19 2.23 13.65
C TRP A 551 3.07 0.91 12.85
N LEU A 552 2.24 -0.02 13.33
CA LEU A 552 1.85 -1.29 12.70
C LEU A 552 2.96 -2.34 12.57
N THR A 553 4.03 -2.01 11.85
CA THR A 553 5.19 -2.91 11.66
C THR A 553 6.04 -3.00 12.92
N SER A 554 6.99 -3.92 12.99
CA SER A 554 7.94 -4.02 14.11
C SER A 554 8.54 -2.65 14.48
N GLY A 555 8.42 -2.29 15.75
CA GLY A 555 8.82 -0.99 16.28
C GLY A 555 9.20 -1.08 17.76
N ARG A 556 8.64 -0.20 18.60
CA ARG A 556 9.06 -0.03 19.99
C ARG A 556 8.85 -1.30 20.81
N TYR A 557 7.66 -1.91 20.74
CA TYR A 557 7.37 -3.11 21.52
C TYR A 557 8.15 -4.33 21.02
N CYS A 558 8.41 -4.42 19.71
CA CYS A 558 9.34 -5.42 19.18
C CYS A 558 10.75 -5.25 19.80
N ASP A 559 11.34 -4.06 19.72
CA ASP A 559 12.69 -3.80 20.25
C ASP A 559 12.78 -4.03 21.77
N GLU A 560 11.71 -3.73 22.50
CA GLU A 560 11.59 -4.00 23.93
C GLU A 560 11.50 -5.48 24.24
N PHE A 561 10.61 -6.21 23.56
CA PHE A 561 10.47 -7.65 23.70
C PHE A 561 11.77 -8.38 23.36
N GLU A 562 12.37 -8.06 22.20
CA GLU A 562 13.57 -8.73 21.70
C GLU A 562 14.74 -8.64 22.70
N ARG A 563 14.87 -7.49 23.38
CA ARG A 563 15.87 -7.26 24.43
C ARG A 563 15.51 -7.91 25.76
N ASN A 564 14.26 -7.78 26.20
CA ASN A 564 13.83 -8.34 27.49
C ASN A 564 13.86 -9.87 27.48
N MET A 565 13.50 -10.49 26.35
CA MET A 565 13.58 -11.93 26.16
C MET A 565 15.03 -12.42 26.16
N ALA A 566 15.94 -11.71 25.48
CA ALA A 566 17.36 -12.02 25.52
C ALA A 566 17.94 -11.92 26.94
N LYS A 567 17.50 -10.91 27.70
CA LYS A 567 17.86 -10.77 29.13
C LYS A 567 17.34 -11.94 29.96
N TYR A 568 16.09 -12.36 29.75
CA TYR A 568 15.51 -13.51 30.44
C TYR A 568 16.31 -14.80 30.14
N LEU A 569 16.63 -15.05 28.87
CA LEU A 569 17.41 -16.21 28.42
C LEU A 569 18.92 -16.10 28.74
N ASN A 570 19.36 -14.99 29.33
CA ASN A 570 20.76 -14.70 29.63
C ASN A 570 21.71 -14.78 28.40
N ILE A 571 21.27 -14.20 27.27
CA ILE A 571 22.07 -14.09 26.03
C ILE A 571 22.34 -12.63 25.67
N LYS A 572 23.48 -12.37 25.00
CA LYS A 572 23.92 -11.00 24.65
C LYS A 572 23.22 -10.42 23.42
N LEU A 573 22.92 -11.27 22.44
CA LEU A 573 22.25 -10.86 21.21
C LEU A 573 20.73 -10.79 21.46
N PRO A 574 20.02 -9.79 20.90
CA PRO A 574 18.57 -9.76 20.96
C PRO A 574 17.98 -11.01 20.27
N VAL A 575 16.81 -11.45 20.71
CA VAL A 575 16.07 -12.49 19.96
C VAL A 575 15.48 -11.87 18.68
N LEU A 576 15.20 -12.68 17.66
CA LEU A 576 14.53 -12.23 16.44
C LEU A 576 13.08 -12.68 16.46
N LEU A 577 12.15 -11.72 16.56
CA LEU A 577 10.73 -12.03 16.49
C LEU A 577 10.32 -12.47 15.08
N VAL A 578 9.48 -13.50 15.03
CA VAL A 578 8.86 -14.06 13.82
C VAL A 578 7.37 -14.35 14.08
N ASN A 579 6.59 -14.54 13.02
CA ASN A 579 5.13 -14.62 13.10
C ASN A 579 4.57 -15.92 13.72
N SER A 580 5.37 -16.96 13.95
CA SER A 580 4.98 -18.20 14.62
C SER A 580 6.21 -19.02 15.05
N GLY A 581 6.03 -20.02 15.92
CA GLY A 581 7.07 -21.03 16.21
C GLY A 581 7.50 -21.82 14.97
N SER A 582 6.54 -22.19 14.11
CA SER A 582 6.83 -22.86 12.83
C SER A 582 7.73 -22.03 11.92
N SER A 583 7.51 -20.72 11.86
CA SER A 583 8.39 -19.79 11.15
C SER A 583 9.75 -19.64 11.83
N ALA A 584 9.81 -19.78 13.16
CA ALA A 584 11.08 -19.79 13.88
C ALA A 584 11.93 -21.01 13.49
N ASN A 585 11.33 -22.20 13.46
CA ASN A 585 11.96 -23.43 12.97
C ASN A 585 12.42 -23.31 11.51
N LEU A 586 11.56 -22.73 10.65
CA LEU A 586 11.93 -22.47 9.24
C LEU A 586 13.16 -21.55 9.15
N ILE A 587 13.16 -20.43 9.86
CA ILE A 587 14.28 -19.49 9.81
C ILE A 587 15.55 -20.08 10.43
N ALA A 588 15.44 -20.81 11.55
CA ALA A 588 16.57 -21.49 12.17
C ALA A 588 17.23 -22.47 11.20
N PHE A 589 16.44 -23.35 10.57
CA PHE A 589 16.94 -24.29 9.57
C PHE A 589 17.54 -23.57 8.34
N MET A 590 16.80 -22.64 7.74
CA MET A 590 17.25 -21.94 6.53
C MET A 590 18.53 -21.14 6.76
N THR A 591 18.74 -20.61 7.97
CA THR A 591 19.99 -19.93 8.36
C THR A 591 21.21 -20.81 8.12
N LEU A 592 21.10 -22.11 8.44
CA LEU A 592 22.18 -23.09 8.27
C LEU A 592 22.43 -23.49 6.81
N THR A 593 21.57 -23.07 5.88
CA THR A 593 21.75 -23.31 4.43
C THR A 593 22.55 -22.21 3.73
N SER A 594 22.91 -21.13 4.45
CA SER A 594 23.60 -19.99 3.84
C SER A 594 24.98 -20.41 3.30
N PRO A 595 25.33 -20.03 2.06
CA PRO A 595 26.67 -20.28 1.52
C PRO A 595 27.78 -19.58 2.32
N GLN A 596 27.45 -18.57 3.13
CA GLN A 596 28.41 -17.89 4.02
C GLN A 596 28.94 -18.81 5.14
N LEU A 597 28.30 -19.96 5.37
CA LEU A 597 28.75 -20.96 6.33
C LEU A 597 29.74 -21.98 5.74
N GLY A 598 30.13 -21.80 4.47
CA GLY A 598 31.15 -22.62 3.81
C GLY A 598 30.78 -24.11 3.76
N GLU A 599 31.73 -24.98 4.10
CA GLU A 599 31.55 -26.44 4.04
C GLU A 599 30.53 -26.98 5.05
N ARG A 600 30.26 -26.22 6.11
CA ARG A 600 29.29 -26.58 7.15
C ARG A 600 27.85 -26.19 6.76
N ALA A 601 27.65 -25.46 5.66
CA ALA A 601 26.31 -25.14 5.16
C ALA A 601 25.54 -26.43 4.79
N ILE A 602 24.28 -26.53 5.21
CA ILE A 602 23.38 -27.62 4.82
C ILE A 602 23.00 -27.46 3.35
N LYS A 603 23.18 -28.51 2.56
CA LYS A 603 22.83 -28.58 1.14
C LYS A 603 21.66 -29.54 0.91
N ARG A 604 21.07 -29.46 -0.28
CA ARG A 604 20.04 -30.42 -0.69
C ARG A 604 20.63 -31.83 -0.72
N GLY A 605 19.89 -32.79 -0.16
CA GLY A 605 20.34 -34.17 0.00
C GLY A 605 21.22 -34.44 1.23
N ASP A 606 21.66 -33.40 1.96
CA ASP A 606 22.29 -33.59 3.27
C ASP A 606 21.25 -34.08 4.29
N GLU A 607 21.74 -34.71 5.35
CA GLU A 607 20.93 -35.38 6.36
C GLU A 607 20.84 -34.57 7.66
N VAL A 608 19.64 -34.55 8.26
CA VAL A 608 19.39 -33.94 9.56
C VAL A 608 18.72 -34.95 10.48
N ILE A 609 19.40 -35.29 11.57
CA ILE A 609 18.88 -36.24 12.56
C ILE A 609 17.76 -35.57 13.37
N THR A 610 16.63 -36.27 13.50
CA THR A 610 15.45 -35.81 14.21
C THR A 610 14.61 -37.01 14.70
N VAL A 611 13.43 -36.76 15.26
CA VAL A 611 12.50 -37.80 15.72
C VAL A 611 11.16 -37.71 14.99
N ALA A 612 10.52 -38.85 14.73
CA ALA A 612 9.19 -38.88 14.11
C ALA A 612 8.07 -38.58 15.13
N CYS A 613 8.37 -38.74 16.42
CA CYS A 613 7.48 -38.45 17.53
C CYS A 613 7.57 -36.97 17.94
N GLY A 614 6.78 -36.11 17.28
CA GLY A 614 6.82 -34.68 17.55
C GLY A 614 5.82 -33.85 16.75
N PHE A 615 6.08 -32.54 16.68
CA PHE A 615 5.25 -31.60 15.94
C PHE A 615 5.76 -31.44 14.49
N PRO A 616 4.87 -31.38 13.46
CA PRO A 616 5.27 -31.44 12.06
C PRO A 616 6.22 -30.32 11.62
N THR A 617 6.10 -29.11 12.19
CA THR A 617 6.90 -27.96 11.75
C THR A 617 8.30 -27.91 12.35
N THR A 618 8.66 -28.89 13.18
CA THR A 618 10.06 -29.19 13.54
C THR A 618 10.80 -29.81 12.34
N VAL A 619 10.11 -30.67 11.58
CA VAL A 619 10.71 -31.47 10.48
C VAL A 619 10.46 -30.85 9.11
N THR A 620 9.33 -30.16 8.94
CA THR A 620 8.92 -29.55 7.66
C THR A 620 10.00 -28.68 6.99
N PRO A 621 10.78 -27.84 7.70
CA PRO A 621 11.85 -27.05 7.08
C PRO A 621 12.91 -27.90 6.37
N ILE A 622 13.28 -29.05 6.95
CA ILE A 622 14.26 -29.99 6.42
C ILE A 622 13.79 -30.49 5.05
N ILE A 623 12.55 -30.98 5.01
CA ILE A 623 11.91 -31.53 3.82
C ILE A 623 11.73 -30.46 2.73
N ASN A 624 11.20 -29.28 3.09
CA ASN A 624 10.90 -28.21 2.14
C ASN A 624 12.16 -27.69 1.43
N TYR A 625 13.30 -27.65 2.12
CA TYR A 625 14.57 -27.30 1.50
C TYR A 625 15.11 -28.40 0.61
N GLY A 626 14.72 -29.65 0.82
CA GLY A 626 15.22 -30.84 0.14
C GLY A 626 16.39 -31.51 0.84
N ALA A 627 16.56 -31.28 2.15
CA ALA A 627 17.40 -32.12 3.01
C ALA A 627 16.60 -33.37 3.46
N ILE A 628 17.30 -34.38 3.94
CA ILE A 628 16.73 -35.69 4.30
C ILE A 628 16.63 -35.79 5.82
N PRO A 629 15.42 -35.79 6.41
CA PRO A 629 15.27 -36.09 7.83
C PRO A 629 15.62 -37.55 8.09
N VAL A 630 16.47 -37.77 9.10
CA VAL A 630 16.87 -39.10 9.59
C VAL A 630 16.20 -39.30 10.93
N PHE A 631 15.16 -40.12 10.96
CA PHE A 631 14.40 -40.41 12.15
C PHE A 631 15.07 -41.51 12.98
N VAL A 632 15.24 -41.22 14.26
CA VAL A 632 15.50 -42.20 15.31
C VAL A 632 14.31 -42.26 16.26
N ASP A 633 14.23 -43.31 17.06
CA ASP A 633 13.14 -43.50 18.00
C ASP A 633 13.26 -42.60 19.25
N VAL A 634 12.25 -42.65 20.12
CA VAL A 634 12.19 -41.94 21.40
C VAL A 634 12.20 -42.89 22.57
N THR A 635 12.49 -42.40 23.78
CA THR A 635 12.40 -43.19 25.02
C THR A 635 11.11 -42.91 25.79
N ILE A 636 10.70 -43.87 26.62
CA ILE A 636 9.66 -43.70 27.64
C ILE A 636 10.35 -43.95 29.00
N PRO A 637 10.10 -43.14 30.04
CA PRO A 637 9.05 -42.12 30.18
C PRO A 637 9.48 -40.66 29.92
N GLN A 638 10.60 -40.40 29.24
CA GLN A 638 11.04 -39.02 28.94
C GLN A 638 10.42 -38.44 27.66
N TYR A 639 10.00 -39.29 26.71
CA TYR A 639 9.36 -38.94 25.43
C TYR A 639 10.20 -38.01 24.55
N ASN A 640 11.51 -38.16 24.66
CA ASN A 640 12.52 -37.46 23.88
C ASN A 640 13.39 -38.46 23.13
N ILE A 641 14.25 -37.96 22.23
CA ILE A 641 15.15 -38.77 21.40
C ILE A 641 15.91 -39.85 22.19
N ASP A 642 15.99 -41.06 21.63
CA ASP A 642 16.93 -42.08 22.10
C ASP A 642 18.34 -41.75 21.61
N VAL A 643 19.19 -41.29 22.54
CA VAL A 643 20.55 -40.86 22.26
C VAL A 643 21.48 -42.00 21.88
N GLU A 644 21.15 -43.26 22.21
CA GLU A 644 21.94 -44.43 21.82
C GLU A 644 21.90 -44.68 20.30
N MET A 645 20.91 -44.10 19.61
CA MET A 645 20.75 -44.22 18.16
C MET A 645 21.53 -43.18 17.37
N LEU A 646 22.09 -42.13 18.01
CA LEU A 646 22.75 -41.01 17.32
C LEU A 646 23.93 -41.46 16.44
N GLU A 647 24.83 -42.28 16.99
CA GLU A 647 25.99 -42.79 16.24
C GLU A 647 25.57 -43.73 15.10
N LYS A 648 24.47 -44.47 15.26
CA LYS A 648 23.91 -45.31 14.19
C LYS A 648 23.25 -44.49 13.09
N ALA A 649 22.74 -43.30 13.43
CA ALA A 649 22.09 -42.40 12.49
C ALA A 649 23.08 -41.56 11.68
N LEU A 650 24.31 -41.40 12.17
CA LEU A 650 25.37 -40.67 11.51
C LEU A 650 25.74 -41.27 10.14
N SER A 651 25.94 -40.40 9.15
CA SER A 651 26.53 -40.73 7.86
C SER A 651 27.43 -39.58 7.36
N PRO A 652 28.20 -39.78 6.28
CA PRO A 652 28.95 -38.69 5.66
C PRO A 652 28.09 -37.51 5.17
N LYS A 653 26.77 -37.69 5.04
CA LYS A 653 25.82 -36.64 4.65
C LYS A 653 25.23 -35.89 5.84
N THR A 654 25.42 -36.37 7.07
CA THR A 654 24.84 -35.73 8.25
C THR A 654 25.45 -34.35 8.48
N LYS A 655 24.61 -33.33 8.64
CA LYS A 655 25.03 -31.94 8.88
C LYS A 655 24.47 -31.33 10.16
N ALA A 656 23.35 -31.83 10.66
CA ALA A 656 22.70 -31.25 11.82
C ALA A 656 21.88 -32.26 12.62
N VAL A 657 21.60 -31.89 13.85
CA VAL A 657 20.53 -32.44 14.69
C VAL A 657 19.52 -31.32 14.92
N MET A 658 18.24 -31.58 14.66
CA MET A 658 17.15 -30.63 14.90
C MET A 658 16.01 -31.35 15.60
N ILE A 659 15.81 -31.06 16.88
CA ILE A 659 14.85 -31.77 17.75
C ILE A 659 14.21 -30.81 18.75
N ALA A 660 12.99 -31.16 19.17
CA ALA A 660 12.24 -30.39 20.15
C ALA A 660 12.43 -30.94 21.56
N HIS A 661 12.39 -30.05 22.56
CA HIS A 661 12.24 -30.42 23.97
C HIS A 661 10.76 -30.75 24.24
N THR A 662 10.37 -32.00 23.99
CA THR A 662 8.97 -32.42 23.94
C THR A 662 8.19 -32.05 25.20
N LEU A 663 7.11 -31.29 25.03
CA LEU A 663 6.20 -30.84 26.10
C LEU A 663 6.88 -30.16 27.32
N GLY A 664 8.03 -29.53 27.09
CA GLY A 664 8.76 -28.83 28.15
C GLY A 664 9.86 -29.65 28.77
N ASN A 665 9.86 -30.97 28.58
CA ASN A 665 10.90 -31.85 29.08
C ASN A 665 12.13 -31.79 28.17
N PRO A 666 13.30 -31.36 28.66
CA PRO A 666 14.48 -31.33 27.82
C PRO A 666 14.87 -32.75 27.37
N PHE A 667 15.27 -32.95 26.12
CA PHE A 667 16.06 -34.13 25.74
C PHE A 667 17.43 -34.10 26.45
N ASP A 668 18.16 -35.23 26.40
CA ASP A 668 19.53 -35.29 26.95
C ASP A 668 20.49 -34.40 26.15
N LEU A 669 20.52 -33.14 26.54
CA LEU A 669 21.26 -32.07 25.90
C LEU A 669 22.76 -32.32 25.96
N LYS A 670 23.26 -32.94 27.03
CA LYS A 670 24.67 -33.26 27.13
C LYS A 670 25.06 -34.27 26.06
N ALA A 671 24.35 -35.40 25.97
CA ALA A 671 24.67 -36.43 24.99
C ALA A 671 24.55 -35.92 23.55
N VAL A 672 23.48 -35.19 23.23
CA VAL A 672 23.26 -34.62 21.89
C VAL A 672 24.32 -33.57 21.55
N LYS A 673 24.66 -32.68 22.50
CA LYS A 673 25.66 -31.63 22.28
C LYS A 673 27.05 -32.22 22.08
N ASP A 674 27.45 -33.18 22.92
CA ASP A 674 28.73 -33.88 22.81
C ASP A 674 28.84 -34.61 21.46
N PHE A 675 27.76 -35.24 21.00
CA PHE A 675 27.68 -35.85 19.67
C PHE A 675 27.84 -34.82 18.53
N CYS A 676 27.14 -33.68 18.61
CA CYS A 676 27.25 -32.63 17.60
C CYS A 676 28.66 -32.04 17.56
N ASP A 677 29.30 -31.81 18.72
CA ASP A 677 30.65 -31.27 18.79
C ASP A 677 31.68 -32.26 18.24
N LYS A 678 31.58 -33.54 18.61
CA LYS A 678 32.46 -34.60 18.12
C LYS A 678 32.48 -34.70 16.60
N HIS A 679 31.32 -34.54 15.96
CA HIS A 679 31.14 -34.72 14.52
C HIS A 679 31.00 -33.40 13.74
N ASN A 680 31.23 -32.26 14.40
CA ASN A 680 31.11 -30.92 13.81
C ASN A 680 29.74 -30.64 13.16
N LEU A 681 28.66 -31.15 13.76
CA LEU A 681 27.27 -30.98 13.32
C LEU A 681 26.64 -29.75 13.93
N TRP A 682 25.65 -29.15 13.26
CA TRP A 682 24.83 -28.09 13.86
C TRP A 682 23.79 -28.68 14.82
N LEU A 683 23.44 -27.93 15.87
CA LEU A 683 22.33 -28.25 16.77
C LEU A 683 21.28 -27.14 16.75
N ILE A 684 20.06 -27.47 16.29
CA ILE A 684 18.89 -26.62 16.47
C ILE A 684 18.03 -27.18 17.60
N GLU A 685 17.84 -26.37 18.64
CA GLU A 685 16.95 -26.66 19.76
C GLU A 685 15.57 -26.06 19.46
N ASP A 686 14.60 -26.91 19.08
CA ASP A 686 13.20 -26.48 19.06
C ASP A 686 12.67 -26.37 20.50
N ASN A 687 12.58 -25.13 20.96
CA ASN A 687 12.20 -24.76 22.31
C ASN A 687 10.82 -24.08 22.31
N CYS A 688 9.96 -24.43 21.34
CA CYS A 688 8.58 -23.93 21.27
C CYS A 688 7.78 -24.27 22.52
N ASP A 689 7.83 -25.53 22.97
CA ASP A 689 7.08 -26.03 24.12
C ASP A 689 7.89 -26.10 25.41
N ALA A 690 9.09 -25.51 25.44
CA ALA A 690 10.00 -25.64 26.58
C ALA A 690 10.61 -24.32 27.03
N LEU A 691 9.96 -23.21 26.70
CA LEU A 691 10.38 -21.91 27.17
C LEU A 691 10.41 -21.89 28.71
N GLY A 692 11.54 -21.48 29.28
CA GLY A 692 11.79 -21.44 30.72
C GLY A 692 12.31 -22.73 31.32
N SER A 693 12.39 -23.83 30.54
CA SER A 693 13.09 -25.04 30.98
C SER A 693 14.58 -24.76 31.11
N LYS A 694 15.22 -25.44 32.07
CA LYS A 694 16.64 -25.33 32.34
C LYS A 694 17.31 -26.68 32.29
N TYR A 695 18.60 -26.68 31.95
CA TYR A 695 19.45 -27.85 31.92
C TYR A 695 20.83 -27.51 32.50
N THR A 696 21.34 -28.37 33.37
CA THR A 696 22.68 -28.23 33.95
C THR A 696 23.67 -29.00 33.12
N ILE A 697 24.56 -28.28 32.42
CA ILE A 697 25.63 -28.85 31.60
C ILE A 697 26.97 -28.32 32.07
N ASN A 698 27.94 -29.21 32.30
CA ASN A 698 29.28 -28.86 32.82
C ASN A 698 29.23 -28.04 34.12
N GLY A 699 28.29 -28.36 35.01
CA GLY A 699 28.10 -27.67 36.30
C GLY A 699 27.46 -26.28 36.19
N VAL A 700 27.03 -25.86 35.00
CA VAL A 700 26.39 -24.56 34.76
C VAL A 700 24.95 -24.77 34.31
N GLU A 701 24.02 -24.14 35.01
CA GLU A 701 22.61 -24.09 34.62
C GLU A 701 22.41 -23.13 33.45
N LYS A 702 21.75 -23.60 32.40
CA LYS A 702 21.40 -22.80 31.21
C LYS A 702 19.94 -23.01 30.84
N PHE A 703 19.34 -22.01 30.22
CA PHE A 703 18.02 -22.17 29.60
C PHE A 703 18.15 -23.05 28.35
N THR A 704 17.17 -23.92 28.14
CA THR A 704 17.03 -24.66 26.87
C THR A 704 16.87 -23.69 25.70
N GLY A 705 17.34 -24.07 24.52
CA GLY A 705 17.44 -23.19 23.35
C GLY A 705 18.69 -22.29 23.32
N THR A 706 19.54 -22.32 24.34
CA THR A 706 20.77 -21.50 24.43
C THR A 706 22.06 -22.32 24.45
N ILE A 707 21.96 -23.65 24.33
CA ILE A 707 23.09 -24.59 24.43
C ILE A 707 23.57 -24.99 23.03
N GLY A 708 22.64 -25.23 22.11
CA GLY A 708 22.89 -25.43 20.68
C GLY A 708 23.20 -24.14 19.94
N ASP A 709 23.23 -24.22 18.62
CA ASP A 709 23.61 -23.11 17.74
C ASP A 709 22.46 -22.11 17.55
N ILE A 710 21.22 -22.61 17.43
CA ILE A 710 20.01 -21.79 17.26
C ILE A 710 18.87 -22.40 18.09
N GLY A 711 18.21 -21.57 18.90
CA GLY A 711 16.98 -21.90 19.62
C GLY A 711 15.76 -21.22 18.99
N THR A 712 14.60 -21.86 19.14
CA THR A 712 13.32 -21.33 18.65
C THR A 712 12.26 -21.32 19.75
N SER A 713 11.31 -20.38 19.72
CA SER A 713 10.16 -20.40 20.63
C SER A 713 8.87 -20.00 19.92
N SER A 714 7.74 -20.43 20.48
CA SER A 714 6.40 -20.17 19.97
C SER A 714 5.58 -19.38 20.98
N PHE A 715 4.75 -18.46 20.47
CA PHE A 715 3.85 -17.61 21.24
C PHE A 715 2.38 -17.78 20.80
N TYR A 716 2.04 -18.95 20.26
CA TYR A 716 0.65 -19.35 19.99
C TYR A 716 -0.09 -19.60 21.33
N PRO A 717 -1.41 -19.37 21.46
CA PRO A 717 -2.09 -19.24 22.76
C PRO A 717 -1.95 -20.39 23.77
N PRO A 718 -1.80 -21.68 23.37
CA PRO A 718 -1.54 -22.78 24.29
C PRO A 718 -0.17 -22.76 24.98
N HIS A 719 0.81 -22.02 24.45
CA HIS A 719 2.19 -22.06 24.91
C HIS A 719 2.39 -21.31 26.24
N HIS A 720 3.63 -21.31 26.72
CA HIS A 720 4.06 -20.67 27.96
C HIS A 720 3.65 -19.22 28.11
N MET A 721 3.62 -18.50 26.98
CA MET A 721 3.12 -17.16 26.85
C MET A 721 2.59 -16.94 25.43
N THR A 722 1.89 -15.82 25.18
CA THR A 722 1.26 -15.60 23.87
C THR A 722 1.39 -14.19 23.31
N MET A 723 1.36 -14.10 21.98
CA MET A 723 1.15 -12.87 21.21
C MET A 723 -0.11 -12.97 20.31
N GLY A 724 -0.98 -13.95 20.57
CA GLY A 724 -1.97 -14.44 19.61
C GLY A 724 -1.32 -15.33 18.57
N GLU A 725 -0.50 -14.75 17.70
CA GLU A 725 0.42 -15.46 16.80
C GLU A 725 1.82 -14.86 16.99
N GLY A 726 2.85 -15.70 17.07
CA GLY A 726 4.22 -15.21 17.24
C GLY A 726 5.21 -16.32 17.53
N GLY A 727 6.49 -16.00 17.41
CA GLY A 727 7.61 -16.85 17.78
C GLY A 727 8.90 -16.05 17.82
N ALA A 728 10.00 -16.71 18.19
CA ALA A 728 11.31 -16.10 18.24
C ALA A 728 12.40 -17.07 17.78
N VAL A 729 13.43 -16.55 17.12
CA VAL A 729 14.69 -17.24 16.83
C VAL A 729 15.79 -16.58 17.63
N TYR A 730 16.64 -17.34 18.28
CA TYR A 730 17.74 -16.78 19.06
C TYR A 730 18.99 -17.64 18.98
N THR A 731 20.13 -16.98 19.12
CA THR A 731 21.46 -17.58 19.01
C THR A 731 22.45 -16.70 19.75
N THR A 732 23.55 -17.30 20.20
CA THR A 732 24.69 -16.56 20.76
C THR A 732 25.72 -16.21 19.68
N ASN A 733 25.57 -16.72 18.45
CA ASN A 733 26.48 -16.50 17.34
C ASN A 733 26.04 -15.28 16.49
N PRO A 734 26.85 -14.22 16.40
CA PRO A 734 26.49 -13.00 15.66
C PRO A 734 26.36 -13.23 14.14
N VAL A 735 27.08 -14.20 13.58
CA VAL A 735 26.97 -14.56 12.16
C VAL A 735 25.61 -15.19 11.89
N LEU A 736 25.22 -16.20 12.69
CA LEU A 736 23.92 -16.85 12.57
C LEU A 736 22.77 -15.85 12.79
N TYR A 737 22.92 -14.93 13.75
CA TYR A 737 21.93 -13.87 13.97
C TYR A 737 21.75 -12.98 12.73
N LYS A 738 22.84 -12.54 12.09
CA LYS A 738 22.78 -11.72 10.88
C LYS A 738 22.10 -12.48 9.73
N LEU A 739 22.44 -13.75 9.55
CA LEU A 739 21.88 -14.62 8.52
C LEU A 739 20.38 -14.86 8.75
N ALA A 740 19.98 -15.23 9.97
CA ALA A 740 18.58 -15.43 10.34
C ALA A 740 17.75 -14.17 10.09
N LYS A 741 18.28 -12.99 10.45
CA LYS A 741 17.64 -11.71 10.18
C LYS A 741 17.48 -11.46 8.67
N SER A 742 18.48 -11.80 7.86
CA SER A 742 18.39 -11.69 6.40
C SER A 742 17.28 -12.58 5.85
N PHE A 743 17.26 -13.88 6.19
CA PHE A 743 16.20 -14.80 5.77
C PHE A 743 14.80 -14.35 6.22
N ARG A 744 14.66 -13.75 7.41
CA ARG A 744 13.37 -13.19 7.87
C ARG A 744 12.94 -11.93 7.10
N ASP A 745 13.91 -11.12 6.68
CA ASP A 745 13.71 -9.78 6.11
C ASP A 745 13.96 -9.75 4.61
N TRP A 746 13.16 -10.51 3.86
CA TRP A 746 13.14 -10.63 2.40
C TRP A 746 14.42 -11.21 1.79
N GLY A 747 15.34 -11.73 2.61
CA GLY A 747 16.67 -12.15 2.14
C GLY A 747 17.60 -10.98 1.86
N ARG A 748 17.23 -9.76 2.28
CA ARG A 748 18.02 -8.56 2.01
C ARG A 748 19.35 -8.60 2.77
N ASP A 749 20.41 -8.07 2.17
CA ASP A 749 21.73 -7.95 2.81
C ASP A 749 21.74 -6.86 3.90
N CYS A 750 20.94 -5.81 3.67
CA CYS A 750 20.85 -4.65 4.53
C CYS A 750 20.23 -4.95 5.91
N ILE A 751 20.92 -4.51 6.96
CA ILE A 751 20.48 -4.70 8.36
C ILE A 751 19.64 -3.54 8.93
N CYS A 752 19.31 -2.54 8.11
CA CYS A 752 18.62 -1.34 8.55
C CYS A 752 17.26 -1.65 9.20
N PRO A 753 16.96 -1.11 10.38
CA PRO A 753 15.63 -1.21 10.99
C PRO A 753 14.52 -0.64 10.11
N SER A 754 13.28 -1.07 10.35
CA SER A 754 12.10 -0.52 9.68
C SER A 754 12.00 1.00 9.88
N GLY A 755 11.76 1.75 8.81
CA GLY A 755 11.67 3.21 8.85
C GLY A 755 13.00 3.95 9.04
N VAL A 756 14.14 3.24 9.11
CA VAL A 756 15.48 3.83 9.19
C VAL A 756 16.23 3.56 7.89
N ASP A 757 16.80 4.60 7.29
CA ASP A 757 17.59 4.53 6.07
C ASP A 757 19.08 4.62 6.40
N ASN A 758 19.91 3.90 5.64
CA ASN A 758 21.37 3.97 5.70
C ASN A 758 22.00 3.75 7.10
N PHE A 759 21.33 3.02 7.99
CA PHE A 759 21.92 2.59 9.28
C PHE A 759 23.16 1.71 9.07
N CYS A 760 23.18 0.92 7.98
CA CYS A 760 24.35 0.14 7.58
C CYS A 760 25.52 0.98 7.05
N LYS A 761 25.31 2.27 6.77
CA LYS A 761 26.26 3.18 6.11
C LYS A 761 26.68 2.81 4.68
N HIS A 762 26.16 1.71 4.14
CA HIS A 762 26.56 1.16 2.85
C HIS A 762 25.48 1.26 1.76
N ARG A 763 24.59 2.26 1.83
CA ARG A 763 23.40 2.31 0.96
C ARG A 763 23.72 2.45 -0.53
N PHE A 764 24.74 3.22 -0.91
CA PHE A 764 25.04 3.55 -2.31
C PHE A 764 26.54 3.47 -2.66
N ASP A 765 27.34 2.81 -1.84
CA ASP A 765 28.81 2.75 -1.99
C ASP A 765 29.32 1.38 -2.48
N GLY A 766 28.52 0.33 -2.34
CA GLY A 766 28.90 -1.05 -2.69
C GLY A 766 28.60 -1.47 -4.13
N GLN A 767 29.21 -2.57 -4.54
CA GLN A 767 28.85 -3.38 -5.70
C GLN A 767 28.61 -4.81 -5.21
N TYR A 768 27.43 -5.35 -5.49
CA TYR A 768 26.96 -6.62 -4.93
C TYR A 768 26.55 -7.57 -6.05
N GLY A 769 27.31 -8.65 -6.24
CA GLY A 769 27.14 -9.55 -7.39
C GLY A 769 27.29 -8.79 -8.71
N GLU A 770 26.39 -9.06 -9.65
CA GLU A 770 26.33 -8.41 -10.97
C GLU A 770 25.50 -7.11 -10.99
N LEU A 771 25.00 -6.65 -9.84
CA LEU A 771 24.27 -5.39 -9.75
C LEU A 771 25.21 -4.20 -10.03
N PRO A 772 24.71 -3.10 -10.62
CA PRO A 772 25.53 -1.93 -10.88
C PRO A 772 26.09 -1.35 -9.58
N LYS A 773 27.31 -0.80 -9.63
CA LYS A 773 27.91 -0.11 -8.49
C LYS A 773 27.01 1.03 -8.01
N GLY A 774 26.79 1.11 -6.69
CA GLY A 774 25.92 2.09 -6.06
C GLY A 774 24.43 1.73 -6.07
N TYR A 775 24.07 0.50 -6.43
CA TYR A 775 22.70 0.00 -6.27
C TYR A 775 22.27 0.05 -4.79
N ASP A 776 21.02 0.46 -4.53
CA ASP A 776 20.52 0.65 -3.17
C ASP A 776 20.64 -0.63 -2.35
N HIS A 777 21.48 -0.62 -1.32
CA HIS A 777 21.70 -1.78 -0.44
C HIS A 777 20.42 -2.32 0.19
N LYS A 778 19.37 -1.49 0.37
CA LYS A 778 18.06 -1.98 0.83
C LYS A 778 17.40 -2.96 -0.14
N TYR A 779 17.77 -2.92 -1.40
CA TYR A 779 17.29 -3.79 -2.47
C TYR A 779 18.35 -4.76 -3.00
N VAL A 780 19.42 -4.96 -2.21
CA VAL A 780 20.37 -6.06 -2.42
C VAL A 780 19.88 -7.25 -1.61
N TYR A 781 19.72 -8.39 -2.28
CA TYR A 781 19.24 -9.64 -1.68
C TYR A 781 20.33 -10.70 -1.76
N SER A 782 20.85 -11.08 -0.59
CA SER A 782 21.94 -12.07 -0.47
C SER A 782 21.43 -13.49 -0.22
N HIS A 783 20.13 -13.64 0.07
CA HIS A 783 19.49 -14.92 0.35
C HIS A 783 18.10 -15.00 -0.29
N PHE A 784 17.61 -16.22 -0.54
CA PHE A 784 16.21 -16.47 -0.84
C PHE A 784 15.39 -16.44 0.47
N GLY A 785 15.12 -15.22 0.95
CA GLY A 785 14.40 -15.02 2.22
C GLY A 785 12.89 -14.86 2.06
N TYR A 786 12.26 -14.63 3.20
CA TYR A 786 10.81 -14.56 3.41
C TYR A 786 10.40 -13.22 4.01
N ASN A 787 9.12 -13.03 4.33
CA ASN A 787 8.68 -11.91 5.16
C ASN A 787 7.86 -12.43 6.35
N LEU A 788 8.56 -12.86 7.39
CA LEU A 788 7.97 -13.55 8.53
C LEU A 788 8.02 -12.70 9.81
N LYS A 789 8.07 -11.37 9.66
CA LYS A 789 8.05 -10.41 10.78
C LYS A 789 6.69 -10.36 11.47
N VAL A 790 6.70 -9.99 12.74
CA VAL A 790 5.49 -9.64 13.51
C VAL A 790 5.15 -8.15 13.42
N THR A 791 3.91 -7.82 13.76
CA THR A 791 3.47 -6.46 14.04
C THR A 791 3.90 -6.01 15.44
N ASP A 792 4.00 -4.70 15.66
CA ASP A 792 4.30 -4.16 17.00
C ASP A 792 3.17 -4.47 18.00
N MET A 793 1.94 -4.64 17.50
CA MET A 793 0.77 -5.01 18.31
C MET A 793 0.91 -6.41 18.91
N GLN A 794 1.42 -7.38 18.14
CA GLN A 794 1.72 -8.72 18.65
C GLN A 794 2.80 -8.65 19.73
N ALA A 795 3.88 -7.90 19.47
CA ALA A 795 4.96 -7.73 20.43
C ALA A 795 4.50 -7.02 21.72
N ALA A 796 3.54 -6.09 21.63
CA ALA A 796 2.99 -5.37 22.78
C ALA A 796 2.33 -6.31 23.80
N VAL A 797 1.57 -7.30 23.32
CA VAL A 797 1.02 -8.39 24.14
C VAL A 797 2.16 -9.21 24.75
N GLY A 798 3.17 -9.54 23.92
CA GLY A 798 4.35 -10.28 24.37
C GLY A 798 5.11 -9.60 25.51
N VAL A 799 5.29 -8.28 25.45
CA VAL A 799 5.97 -7.51 26.52
C VAL A 799 5.23 -7.66 27.85
N ALA A 800 3.90 -7.51 27.86
CA ALA A 800 3.11 -7.68 29.08
C ALA A 800 3.18 -9.13 29.62
N GLN A 801 3.11 -10.13 28.73
CA GLN A 801 3.21 -11.53 29.12
C GLN A 801 4.59 -11.89 29.68
N LEU A 802 5.67 -11.33 29.12
CA LEU A 802 7.04 -11.63 29.53
C LEU A 802 7.35 -11.16 30.96
N GLU A 803 6.72 -10.07 31.43
CA GLU A 803 6.82 -9.63 32.82
C GLU A 803 6.32 -10.69 33.81
N LYS A 804 5.28 -11.44 33.42
CA LYS A 804 4.63 -12.46 34.25
C LYS A 804 5.26 -13.83 34.07
N PHE A 805 5.97 -14.03 32.97
CA PHE A 805 6.44 -15.32 32.52
C PHE A 805 7.18 -16.16 33.59
N PRO A 806 8.08 -15.60 34.43
CA PRO A 806 8.69 -16.36 35.52
C PRO A 806 7.66 -17.05 36.45
N SER A 807 6.55 -16.38 36.75
CA SER A 807 5.49 -16.96 37.58
C SER A 807 4.72 -18.08 36.87
N PHE A 808 4.59 -18.01 35.54
CA PHE A 808 3.97 -19.06 34.74
C PHE A 808 4.79 -20.35 34.75
N VAL A 809 6.12 -20.24 34.70
CA VAL A 809 7.03 -21.39 34.80
C VAL A 809 6.83 -22.10 36.13
N GLU A 810 6.87 -21.37 37.24
CA GLU A 810 6.70 -21.96 38.56
C GLU A 810 5.31 -22.58 38.74
N LYS A 811 4.25 -21.91 38.27
CA LYS A 811 2.90 -22.46 38.36
C LYS A 811 2.72 -23.76 37.57
N ARG A 812 3.36 -23.86 36.39
CA ARG A 812 3.37 -25.11 35.60
C ARG A 812 4.05 -26.24 36.35
N LYS A 813 5.19 -25.97 37.00
CA LYS A 813 5.91 -26.95 37.83
C LYS A 813 5.09 -27.41 39.03
N GLU A 814 4.44 -26.48 39.73
CA GLU A 814 3.53 -26.80 40.85
C GLU A 814 2.37 -27.69 40.42
N ASN A 815 1.66 -27.29 39.36
CA ASN A 815 0.51 -28.02 38.84
C ASN A 815 0.90 -29.43 38.38
N TRP A 816 2.04 -29.55 37.69
CA TRP A 816 2.59 -30.84 37.29
C TRP A 816 2.95 -31.72 38.49
N LYS A 817 3.64 -31.18 39.51
CA LYS A 817 4.02 -31.92 40.72
C LYS A 817 2.79 -32.44 41.46
N ARG A 818 1.75 -31.61 41.61
CA ARG A 818 0.48 -32.00 42.24
C ARG A 818 -0.19 -33.13 41.48
N LEU A 819 -0.34 -32.99 40.16
CA LEU A 819 -0.98 -34.00 39.32
C LEU A 819 -0.19 -35.32 39.34
N ARG A 820 1.15 -35.25 39.26
CA ARG A 820 2.04 -36.42 39.37
C ARG A 820 1.84 -37.16 40.69
N ALA A 821 1.80 -36.45 41.81
CA ALA A 821 1.58 -37.03 43.13
C ALA A 821 0.18 -37.69 43.24
N ASN A 822 -0.86 -37.03 42.73
CA ASN A 822 -2.24 -37.54 42.78
C ASN A 822 -2.47 -38.80 41.93
N LEU A 823 -1.61 -39.05 40.93
CA LEU A 823 -1.67 -40.21 40.04
C LEU A 823 -0.66 -41.31 40.39
N GLU A 824 0.24 -41.09 41.37
CA GLU A 824 1.26 -42.08 41.75
C GLU A 824 0.66 -43.45 42.07
N CYS A 825 -0.51 -43.47 42.72
CA CYS A 825 -1.20 -44.69 43.13
C CYS A 825 -1.73 -45.56 41.97
N VAL A 826 -1.72 -45.06 40.73
CA VAL A 826 -2.12 -45.80 39.52
C VAL A 826 -0.95 -46.05 38.56
N SER A 827 0.29 -45.92 39.03
CA SER A 827 1.51 -46.16 38.23
C SER A 827 1.69 -47.63 37.84
N ASP A 828 0.93 -48.55 38.42
CA ASP A 828 0.81 -49.94 37.96
C ASP A 828 0.08 -50.02 36.61
N LYS A 829 -0.90 -49.14 36.35
CA LYS A 829 -1.73 -49.11 35.13
C LYS A 829 -1.30 -48.05 34.11
N LEU A 830 -0.68 -46.96 34.55
CA LEU A 830 -0.24 -45.86 33.70
C LEU A 830 1.28 -45.66 33.82
N ILE A 831 1.91 -45.20 32.74
CA ILE A 831 3.27 -44.67 32.77
C ILE A 831 3.17 -43.16 32.89
N LEU A 832 3.73 -42.62 33.97
CA LEU A 832 3.74 -41.20 34.26
C LEU A 832 5.05 -40.56 33.77
N PRO A 833 5.06 -39.27 33.41
CA PRO A 833 6.22 -38.65 32.77
C PRO A 833 7.32 -38.38 33.80
N GLU A 834 8.56 -38.44 33.36
CA GLU A 834 9.74 -38.12 34.19
C GLU A 834 10.57 -37.00 33.56
N ALA A 835 11.09 -36.13 34.42
CA ALA A 835 12.04 -35.11 33.98
C ALA A 835 13.34 -35.77 33.50
N CYS A 836 13.93 -35.24 32.43
CA CYS A 836 15.28 -35.64 32.02
C CYS A 836 16.29 -35.37 33.16
N PRO A 837 17.27 -36.26 33.40
CA PRO A 837 18.33 -36.00 34.37
C PRO A 837 19.03 -34.65 34.13
N ASN A 838 19.41 -33.98 35.23
CA ASN A 838 20.04 -32.64 35.22
C ASN A 838 19.17 -31.51 34.65
N SER A 839 17.87 -31.75 34.46
CA SER A 839 16.93 -30.73 33.96
C SER A 839 15.96 -30.23 35.03
N ASP A 840 15.45 -29.01 34.81
CA ASP A 840 14.31 -28.42 35.52
C ASP A 840 13.26 -28.00 34.47
N PRO A 841 12.33 -28.91 34.11
CA PRO A 841 11.37 -28.68 33.03
C PRO A 841 10.31 -27.63 33.38
N SER A 842 10.09 -26.71 32.45
CA SER A 842 8.93 -25.83 32.38
C SER A 842 7.84 -26.54 31.58
N TRP A 843 7.06 -27.39 32.25
CA TRP A 843 6.10 -28.29 31.61
C TRP A 843 5.03 -27.58 30.77
N PHE A 844 4.90 -27.99 29.50
CA PHE A 844 3.81 -27.54 28.62
C PHE A 844 2.49 -28.25 28.96
N GLY A 845 2.57 -29.57 29.18
CA GLY A 845 1.46 -30.47 29.45
C GLY A 845 1.90 -31.66 30.31
N PHE A 846 0.93 -32.43 30.79
CA PHE A 846 1.16 -33.66 31.57
C PHE A 846 0.87 -34.88 30.71
N LEU A 847 1.92 -35.56 30.27
CA LEU A 847 1.85 -36.70 29.34
C LEU A 847 1.62 -38.02 30.09
N ILE A 848 0.73 -38.87 29.57
CA ILE A 848 0.30 -40.11 30.19
C ILE A 848 0.27 -41.21 29.12
N THR A 849 0.91 -42.34 29.39
CA THR A 849 0.83 -43.52 28.53
C THR A 849 0.09 -44.64 29.23
N CYS A 850 -0.94 -45.17 28.58
CA CYS A 850 -1.68 -46.33 29.07
C CYS A 850 -0.84 -47.60 28.89
N LYS A 851 -0.68 -48.40 29.95
CA LYS A 851 -0.06 -49.72 29.82
C LYS A 851 -1.02 -50.72 29.16
N GLU A 852 -0.50 -51.90 28.85
CA GLU A 852 -1.26 -53.00 28.28
C GLU A 852 -2.53 -53.30 29.10
N GLY A 853 -3.63 -53.56 28.40
CA GLY A 853 -4.96 -53.77 29.00
C GLY A 853 -5.78 -52.50 29.22
N ILE A 854 -5.20 -51.30 29.09
CA ILE A 854 -5.92 -50.02 29.23
C ILE A 854 -6.04 -49.31 27.88
N SER A 855 -7.26 -49.10 27.40
CA SER A 855 -7.52 -48.39 26.15
C SER A 855 -7.37 -46.87 26.32
N ARG A 856 -6.34 -46.29 25.68
CA ARG A 856 -6.17 -44.82 25.61
C ARG A 856 -7.41 -44.13 25.02
N THR A 857 -8.01 -44.72 23.99
CA THR A 857 -9.18 -44.14 23.31
C THR A 857 -10.40 -44.10 24.22
N GLU A 858 -10.63 -45.14 25.03
CA GLU A 858 -11.74 -45.15 25.99
C GLU A 858 -11.50 -44.18 27.14
N LEU A 859 -10.29 -44.15 27.69
CA LEU A 859 -9.92 -43.20 28.75
C LEU A 859 -10.05 -41.75 28.28
N THR A 860 -9.50 -41.40 27.11
CA THR A 860 -9.60 -40.04 26.56
C THR A 860 -11.04 -39.64 26.24
N LYS A 861 -11.84 -40.56 25.68
CA LYS A 861 -13.28 -40.34 25.48
C LYS A 861 -14.00 -40.09 26.80
N TYR A 862 -13.74 -40.91 27.82
CA TYR A 862 -14.33 -40.76 29.14
C TYR A 862 -13.97 -39.41 29.79
N LEU A 863 -12.73 -38.96 29.66
CA LEU A 863 -12.30 -37.64 30.14
C LEU A 863 -12.99 -36.50 29.38
N GLU A 864 -13.07 -36.57 28.05
CA GLU A 864 -13.77 -35.57 27.23
C GLU A 864 -15.29 -35.52 27.54
N ASP A 865 -15.93 -36.67 27.80
CA ASP A 865 -17.32 -36.75 28.25
C ASP A 865 -17.53 -36.07 29.62
N LYS A 866 -16.51 -36.11 30.49
CA LYS A 866 -16.42 -35.36 31.75
C LYS A 866 -15.95 -33.90 31.56
N LYS A 867 -15.86 -33.42 30.32
CA LYS A 867 -15.38 -32.08 29.93
C LYS A 867 -13.92 -31.78 30.33
N ILE A 868 -13.10 -32.80 30.50
CA ILE A 868 -11.65 -32.70 30.70
C ILE A 868 -10.99 -32.89 29.35
N GLN A 869 -10.46 -31.81 28.81
CA GLN A 869 -9.91 -31.81 27.47
C GLN A 869 -8.56 -32.54 27.41
N THR A 870 -8.42 -33.44 26.44
CA THR A 870 -7.23 -34.26 26.23
C THR A 870 -6.60 -33.99 24.86
N ARG A 871 -5.33 -34.29 24.69
CA ARG A 871 -4.63 -34.19 23.41
C ARG A 871 -3.73 -35.39 23.20
N ASN A 872 -3.64 -35.90 21.98
CA ASN A 872 -2.56 -36.83 21.63
C ASN A 872 -1.21 -36.08 21.63
N LEU A 873 -0.10 -36.81 21.69
CA LEU A 873 1.22 -36.23 21.49
C LEU A 873 1.43 -35.83 20.03
N PHE A 874 0.82 -34.72 19.64
CA PHE A 874 0.93 -34.11 18.32
C PHE A 874 0.66 -35.09 17.17
N ALA A 875 1.65 -35.35 16.32
CA ALA A 875 1.54 -36.29 15.22
C ALA A 875 1.56 -37.76 15.68
N GLY A 876 2.04 -38.06 16.89
CA GLY A 876 2.34 -39.43 17.30
C GLY A 876 3.52 -39.98 16.51
N ASN A 877 3.28 -40.45 15.28
CA ASN A 877 4.31 -40.83 14.32
C ASN A 877 4.14 -40.07 13.00
N LEU A 878 4.99 -39.08 12.74
CA LEU A 878 4.96 -38.28 11.50
C LEU A 878 4.99 -39.15 10.24
N VAL A 879 5.77 -40.23 10.24
CA VAL A 879 5.95 -41.15 9.12
C VAL A 879 4.70 -41.98 8.84
N LYS A 880 3.63 -41.90 9.65
CA LYS A 880 2.33 -42.54 9.37
C LYS A 880 1.27 -41.57 8.84
N HIS A 881 1.55 -40.26 8.81
CA HIS A 881 0.58 -39.28 8.31
C HIS A 881 0.44 -39.29 6.79
N PRO A 882 -0.69 -38.81 6.23
CA PRO A 882 -0.91 -38.81 4.77
C PRO A 882 0.10 -37.99 3.97
N CYS A 883 0.68 -36.92 4.55
CA CYS A 883 1.70 -36.12 3.86
C CYS A 883 3.00 -36.90 3.57
N PHE A 884 3.19 -38.06 4.20
CA PHE A 884 4.30 -38.98 3.94
C PHE A 884 3.89 -40.15 3.00
N ASP A 885 2.64 -40.24 2.52
CA ASP A 885 2.18 -41.34 1.66
C ASP A 885 3.07 -41.50 0.41
N GLU A 886 3.37 -40.40 -0.27
CA GLU A 886 4.18 -40.43 -1.48
C GLU A 886 5.62 -40.85 -1.19
N MET A 887 6.22 -40.36 -0.11
CA MET A 887 7.58 -40.75 0.29
C MET A 887 7.65 -42.22 0.72
N ARG A 888 6.60 -42.73 1.39
CA ARG A 888 6.47 -44.17 1.69
C ARG A 888 6.36 -45.00 0.42
N ARG A 889 5.60 -44.52 -0.58
CA ARG A 889 5.38 -45.21 -1.86
C ARG A 889 6.65 -45.26 -2.71
N THR A 890 7.41 -44.18 -2.75
CA THR A 890 8.67 -44.11 -3.53
C THR A 890 9.86 -44.69 -2.79
N GLY A 891 9.81 -44.74 -1.45
CA GLY A 891 10.97 -45.10 -0.62
C GLY A 891 12.03 -43.99 -0.57
N GLU A 892 11.68 -42.76 -0.97
CA GLU A 892 12.60 -41.63 -1.06
C GLU A 892 12.13 -40.46 -0.18
N GLY A 893 13.06 -39.63 0.29
CA GLY A 893 12.77 -38.36 0.95
C GLY A 893 12.96 -38.33 2.48
N TYR A 894 13.14 -39.49 3.13
CA TYR A 894 13.56 -39.59 4.53
C TYR A 894 14.26 -40.92 4.80
N ARG A 895 14.92 -41.05 5.96
CA ARG A 895 15.52 -42.30 6.44
C ARG A 895 15.04 -42.60 7.86
N VAL A 896 14.93 -43.89 8.18
CA VAL A 896 14.67 -44.38 9.54
C VAL A 896 15.82 -45.28 9.92
N VAL A 897 16.36 -45.11 11.12
CA VAL A 897 17.44 -45.93 11.67
C VAL A 897 16.84 -46.87 12.70
N GLY A 898 17.04 -48.18 12.54
CA GLY A 898 16.34 -49.17 13.37
C GLY A 898 14.86 -49.24 13.04
N ASP A 899 14.01 -49.27 14.06
CA ASP A 899 12.56 -49.15 13.96
C ASP A 899 12.05 -47.95 14.77
N LEU A 900 10.74 -47.71 14.70
CA LEU A 900 10.05 -46.64 15.44
C LEU A 900 8.98 -47.25 16.37
N SER A 901 9.29 -48.38 16.99
CA SER A 901 8.35 -49.15 17.80
C SER A 901 7.88 -48.37 19.02
N VAL A 902 8.76 -47.62 19.69
CA VAL A 902 8.37 -46.78 20.83
C VAL A 902 7.54 -45.59 20.36
N THR A 903 7.93 -44.95 19.25
CA THR A 903 7.12 -43.89 18.61
C THR A 903 5.71 -44.39 18.23
N ASP A 904 5.59 -45.59 17.66
CA ASP A 904 4.29 -46.22 17.36
C ASP A 904 3.51 -46.55 18.64
N TYR A 905 4.18 -47.01 19.69
CA TYR A 905 3.56 -47.20 21.01
C TYR A 905 3.03 -45.88 21.58
N VAL A 906 3.79 -44.79 21.45
CA VAL A 906 3.36 -43.44 21.89
C VAL A 906 2.13 -42.97 21.11
N MET A 907 2.14 -43.09 19.78
CA MET A 907 1.02 -42.72 18.91
C MET A 907 -0.30 -43.40 19.32
N ASN A 908 -0.22 -44.68 19.70
CA ASN A 908 -1.40 -45.49 20.03
C ASN A 908 -1.86 -45.34 21.48
N ASN A 909 -0.93 -45.21 22.43
CA ASN A 909 -1.22 -45.38 23.85
C ASN A 909 -1.03 -44.11 24.70
N THR A 910 -0.59 -43.00 24.10
CA THR A 910 -0.23 -41.79 24.86
C THR A 910 -1.14 -40.60 24.55
N PHE A 911 -1.45 -39.83 25.58
CA PHE A 911 -2.15 -38.55 25.52
C PHE A 911 -1.65 -37.62 26.63
N TRP A 912 -1.99 -36.34 26.58
CA TRP A 912 -1.66 -35.38 27.63
C TRP A 912 -2.84 -34.49 28.00
N ILE A 913 -2.77 -33.97 29.23
CA ILE A 913 -3.73 -33.03 29.83
C ILE A 913 -3.00 -31.78 30.35
N GLY A 914 -3.77 -30.76 30.72
CA GLY A 914 -3.22 -29.43 31.05
C GLY A 914 -2.52 -29.36 32.40
N VAL A 915 -1.46 -28.54 32.47
CA VAL A 915 -0.82 -28.06 33.71
C VAL A 915 -0.51 -26.56 33.64
N TYR A 916 -1.24 -25.82 32.80
CA TYR A 916 -0.95 -24.42 32.51
C TYR A 916 -1.27 -23.49 33.71
N PRO A 917 -0.79 -22.23 33.72
CA PRO A 917 -0.83 -21.38 34.92
C PRO A 917 -2.23 -21.00 35.44
N GLY A 918 -3.25 -21.09 34.59
CA GLY A 918 -4.62 -20.72 34.97
C GLY A 918 -5.43 -21.84 35.63
N MET A 919 -4.81 -22.97 35.94
CA MET A 919 -5.48 -24.09 36.61
C MET A 919 -5.44 -23.92 38.12
N THR A 920 -6.59 -24.15 38.77
CA THR A 920 -6.70 -24.20 40.23
C THR A 920 -6.39 -25.59 40.75
N ASN A 921 -6.15 -25.73 42.05
CA ASN A 921 -5.88 -27.04 42.66
C ASN A 921 -7.06 -28.01 42.46
N GLU A 922 -8.29 -27.49 42.55
CA GLU A 922 -9.52 -28.26 42.35
C GLU A 922 -9.63 -28.80 40.92
N MET A 923 -9.23 -28.02 39.91
CA MET A 923 -9.18 -28.53 38.52
C MET A 923 -8.19 -29.70 38.40
N ILE A 924 -7.02 -29.61 39.05
CA ILE A 924 -6.01 -30.68 39.02
C ILE A 924 -6.53 -31.94 39.73
N ASP A 925 -7.22 -31.77 40.85
CA ASP A 925 -7.79 -32.88 41.63
C ASP A 925 -8.95 -33.55 40.91
N ASP A 926 -9.81 -32.79 40.23
CA ASP A 926 -10.93 -33.33 39.44
C ASP A 926 -10.42 -34.13 38.24
N MET A 927 -9.35 -33.67 37.57
CA MET A 927 -8.69 -34.45 36.52
C MET A 927 -8.12 -35.76 37.05
N ALA A 928 -7.39 -35.72 38.16
CA ALA A 928 -6.82 -36.93 38.76
C ALA A 928 -7.91 -37.90 39.25
N SER A 929 -8.99 -37.38 39.81
CA SER A 929 -10.12 -38.18 40.29
C SER A 929 -10.86 -38.86 39.14
N ALA A 930 -11.08 -38.16 38.01
CA ALA A 930 -11.70 -38.76 36.84
C ALA A 930 -10.85 -39.89 36.24
N ILE A 931 -9.53 -39.72 36.17
CA ILE A 931 -8.62 -40.79 35.70
C ILE A 931 -8.72 -42.02 36.63
N LYS A 932 -8.67 -41.81 37.94
CA LYS A 932 -8.81 -42.90 38.92
C LYS A 932 -10.19 -43.57 38.87
N GLU A 933 -11.26 -42.81 38.67
CA GLU A 933 -12.63 -43.34 38.52
C GLU A 933 -12.72 -44.26 37.30
N PHE A 934 -12.09 -43.92 36.18
CA PHE A 934 -12.05 -44.77 35.00
C PHE A 934 -11.25 -46.06 35.25
N LEU A 935 -10.07 -45.95 35.85
CA LEU A 935 -9.18 -47.09 36.06
C LEU A 935 -9.65 -48.08 37.13
N ASN A 936 -10.60 -47.68 37.99
CA ASN A 936 -11.21 -48.52 39.02
C ASN A 936 -12.50 -49.22 38.55
N LYS A 937 -12.98 -48.93 37.34
CA LYS A 937 -14.02 -49.69 36.65
C LYS A 937 -13.38 -50.91 35.98
#